data_AF-A0A2V9DLE4-F1
#
_entry.id   AF-A0A2V9DLE4-F1
#
_cell.length_a   1.000
_cell.length_b   1.000
_cell.length_c   1.000
_cell.angle_alpha   90.00
_cell.angle_beta   90.00
_cell.angle_gamma   90.00
#
_symmetry.space_group_name_H-M   'P 1'
#
loop_
_entity.id
_entity.type
_entity.pdbx_description
1 polymer ?
#
loop_
_entity_poly.entity_id
_entity_poly.type
_entity_poly.pdbx_seq_one_letter_code
_entity_poly.pdbx_strand_id
1 'polypeptide(L)'
;MNKTTPSRRTCDAARKLAARKLSPVLLIVTPLTVLAIGLSQHFGAVRAQAPSAPPHAVTQLASLKTVPVPEPRNLAAYIKDRSAAIALGKALFWDMAIGSDGQACASCHFHAGADTRSKNQLDPGLRAIPPDTTFTVFGAGGGGPNYQLKTTDFPFHKLADPGDQNSPVVFDTNDIASSAGVFSFNFTGENAPVLLGLSPEDNDRGTITSPDPVFNVGGINVRGVEPRNTPTMINAVFNHRNFWDGRARFEFNGRNPIGKLDPTARVLRVPAPRAAPEQISLIDGSHPDLELDNASLASQAVGPPLSNLEMSYDARNFPILGRKVVPRRPLARQVVAPDDSVLGTLCRWPLQGLNKTYRDMIAAAIQNQWWDSAFIVQVNPDNSVTILPSGTAQAGALNDTSAAANQFQLIEFNFSLIWGLAVQMYEATLIANDSRVDQFLDGKSSALTAQEQLGMAIFEGKGRCVNCHGGAETTNASVNNVVNAQELLERMVMGDGGIAVYDNGFYNTGVRSCSGGLAGPCDDVGLGATIGPKNLPLSNSRLLQQCVRDTIAAQPSLTVEQANAVCQVPAIKVRPNESPLLATPQPLQPNERVAVDGAFKTPGLRNVELTAPYFHNGGQLTLEQVVDFYNRGGDFARANQDNLDPDIQVLHLTADEKAALVTFMKAFTDERVRFEKAPFDHPELFVSNGAIGDNHQVVNDPTSNGPTMKGKAVQDSKHIPPVGRGGRAVPDNNFLDTPPVPSPAPPALGVQPASMTFTAGASVGLTPPGQILQINNVGGNGQLAWSASSTQSWLSLSFTSGIAPSSSIVLVNALGLGPGVYSGTLTITAPGTQVNVSVTLTVTL
;
A
#
# COMPACT_ATOMS: atom_id res chain seq x y z
N MET A 1 -37.83 37.95 -22.12
CA MET A 1 -38.21 36.53 -22.25
C MET A 1 -37.30 35.73 -21.32
N ASN A 2 -37.91 34.89 -20.47
CA ASN A 2 -37.41 34.52 -19.15
C ASN A 2 -36.21 33.58 -19.13
N LYS A 3 -35.25 33.93 -18.26
CA LYS A 3 -34.11 33.12 -17.81
C LYS A 3 -34.57 32.02 -16.86
N THR A 4 -34.13 30.79 -17.06
CA THR A 4 -34.19 29.72 -16.04
C THR A 4 -32.78 29.24 -15.73
N THR A 5 -32.30 29.64 -14.56
CA THR A 5 -31.04 29.22 -13.91
C THR A 5 -31.18 27.79 -13.34
N PRO A 6 -30.21 26.88 -13.49
CA PRO A 6 -30.23 25.61 -12.76
C PRO A 6 -29.84 25.83 -11.30
N SER A 7 -30.64 25.30 -10.36
CA SER A 7 -30.47 25.50 -8.92
C SER A 7 -29.34 24.65 -8.32
N ARG A 8 -28.57 25.24 -7.39
CA ARG A 8 -27.41 24.69 -6.65
C ARG A 8 -27.73 23.53 -5.65
N ARG A 9 -28.77 22.70 -5.85
CA ARG A 9 -29.32 21.83 -4.77
C ARG A 9 -29.17 20.31 -4.97
N THR A 10 -28.09 19.82 -5.57
CA THR A 10 -27.92 18.36 -5.81
C THR A 10 -27.01 17.64 -4.81
N CYS A 11 -25.93 18.25 -4.28
CA CYS A 11 -25.11 17.60 -3.23
C CYS A 11 -25.83 17.59 -1.84
N ASP A 12 -26.82 18.47 -1.59
CA ASP A 12 -27.62 18.48 -0.35
C ASP A 12 -28.81 17.49 -0.34
N ALA A 13 -29.24 17.00 -1.51
CA ALA A 13 -30.46 16.18 -1.64
C ALA A 13 -30.30 14.75 -1.06
N ALA A 14 -29.07 14.29 -0.87
CA ALA A 14 -28.76 13.01 -0.20
C ALA A 14 -28.98 13.04 1.34
N ARG A 15 -29.36 14.20 1.92
CA ARG A 15 -29.66 14.32 3.37
C ARG A 15 -31.00 13.73 3.84
N LYS A 16 -31.86 13.18 2.96
CA LYS A 16 -33.26 12.84 3.32
C LYS A 16 -33.70 11.37 3.17
N LEU A 17 -32.77 10.41 3.08
CA LEU A 17 -33.12 8.98 3.11
C LEU A 17 -32.32 8.17 4.14
N ALA A 18 -32.15 8.68 5.36
CA ALA A 18 -31.68 7.86 6.49
C ALA A 18 -32.02 8.52 7.83
N ALA A 19 -33.31 8.54 8.21
CA ALA A 19 -33.70 8.87 9.58
C ALA A 19 -35.05 8.22 9.91
N ARG A 20 -35.04 6.93 10.28
CA ARG A 20 -36.13 6.34 11.08
C ARG A 20 -35.71 6.40 12.55
N LYS A 21 -36.49 7.14 13.35
CA LYS A 21 -36.33 7.35 14.78
C LYS A 21 -36.45 6.03 15.55
N LEU A 22 -35.53 5.78 16.47
CA LEU A 22 -35.71 4.87 17.60
C LEU A 22 -35.53 5.71 18.88
N SER A 23 -36.55 5.69 19.74
CA SER A 23 -36.56 6.37 21.04
C SER A 23 -35.63 5.68 22.04
N PRO A 24 -34.97 6.41 22.97
CA PRO A 24 -34.24 5.80 24.06
C PRO A 24 -35.18 5.57 25.26
N VAL A 25 -35.15 4.35 25.80
CA VAL A 25 -35.64 4.05 27.15
C VAL A 25 -34.47 4.27 28.11
N LEU A 26 -34.69 5.12 29.09
CA LEU A 26 -33.75 5.53 30.13
C LEU A 26 -33.69 4.44 31.22
N LEU A 27 -32.50 3.88 31.48
CA LEU A 27 -32.23 2.98 32.61
C LEU A 27 -31.25 3.68 33.56
N ILE A 28 -31.76 4.01 34.74
CA ILE A 28 -31.04 4.67 35.83
C ILE A 28 -30.23 3.60 36.58
N VAL A 29 -28.92 3.81 36.71
CA VAL A 29 -28.06 3.03 37.62
C VAL A 29 -27.36 4.00 38.57
N THR A 30 -27.65 3.84 39.86
CA THR A 30 -27.06 4.58 40.98
C THR A 30 -25.68 4.01 41.36
N PRO A 31 -24.69 4.83 41.76
CA PRO A 31 -23.43 4.32 42.31
C PRO A 31 -23.55 4.12 43.83
N LEU A 32 -23.14 2.94 44.31
CA LEU A 32 -22.94 2.67 45.73
C LEU A 32 -21.48 2.99 46.08
N THR A 33 -21.27 3.99 46.93
CA THR A 33 -19.99 4.32 47.57
C THR A 33 -19.72 3.36 48.73
N VAL A 34 -18.55 2.72 48.73
CA VAL A 34 -18.01 2.06 49.94
C VAL A 34 -16.68 2.73 50.28
N LEU A 35 -16.68 3.35 51.46
CA LEU A 35 -15.55 3.97 52.14
C LEU A 35 -14.78 2.89 52.90
N ALA A 36 -13.47 2.79 52.71
CA ALA A 36 -12.59 2.04 53.61
C ALA A 36 -11.32 2.86 53.89
N ILE A 37 -11.16 3.21 55.16
CA ILE A 37 -10.02 3.96 55.72
C ILE A 37 -8.96 2.96 56.21
N GLY A 38 -7.73 3.15 55.73
CA GLY A 38 -6.47 3.11 56.49
C GLY A 38 -5.95 1.77 57.02
N LEU A 39 -4.75 1.37 56.55
CA LEU A 39 -3.56 1.20 57.40
C LEU A 39 -2.32 0.95 56.54
N SER A 40 -1.35 1.83 56.70
CA SER A 40 0.00 1.78 56.14
C SER A 40 0.88 0.78 56.88
N GLN A 41 1.44 -0.21 56.19
CA GLN A 41 2.66 -0.91 56.60
C GLN A 41 3.54 -1.20 55.40
N HIS A 42 4.81 -0.80 55.50
CA HIS A 42 5.88 -1.04 54.54
C HIS A 42 6.27 -2.52 54.52
N PHE A 43 6.14 -3.18 53.37
CA PHE A 43 6.92 -4.36 53.03
C PHE A 43 7.50 -4.17 51.63
N GLY A 44 8.84 -4.18 51.53
CA GLY A 44 9.55 -4.18 50.27
C GLY A 44 9.25 -5.46 49.51
N ALA A 45 8.44 -5.36 48.46
CA ALA A 45 8.26 -6.45 47.50
C ALA A 45 9.38 -6.33 46.46
N VAL A 46 10.32 -7.27 46.51
CA VAL A 46 11.18 -7.61 45.37
C VAL A 46 10.24 -7.94 44.22
N ARG A 47 10.18 -7.07 43.21
CA ARG A 47 9.45 -7.33 41.98
C ARG A 47 10.14 -8.49 41.30
N ALA A 48 9.53 -9.68 41.35
CA ALA A 48 9.92 -10.79 40.49
C ALA A 48 9.89 -10.26 39.04
N GLN A 49 11.05 -10.25 38.40
CA GLN A 49 11.16 -10.05 36.96
C GLN A 49 10.20 -11.05 36.30
N ALA A 50 9.25 -10.52 35.54
CA ALA A 50 8.48 -11.34 34.61
C ALA A 50 9.49 -12.12 33.75
N PRO A 51 9.26 -13.43 33.51
CA PRO A 51 10.17 -14.19 32.66
C PRO A 51 10.29 -13.48 31.32
N SER A 52 11.53 -13.21 30.91
CA SER A 52 11.87 -12.64 29.61
C SER A 52 11.15 -13.42 28.52
N ALA A 53 10.44 -12.70 27.64
CA ALA A 53 9.87 -13.28 26.43
C ALA A 53 10.95 -14.06 25.67
N PRO A 54 10.61 -15.20 25.03
CA PRO A 54 11.58 -16.00 24.30
C PRO A 54 12.22 -15.17 23.17
N PRO A 55 13.50 -15.46 22.81
CA PRO A 55 14.14 -14.84 21.65
C PRO A 55 13.34 -15.18 20.39
N HIS A 56 12.87 -14.14 19.67
CA HIS A 56 11.99 -14.11 18.49
C HIS A 56 11.15 -15.36 18.20
N ALA A 57 9.88 -15.38 18.59
CA ALA A 57 8.95 -16.28 17.94
C ALA A 57 8.73 -15.79 16.50
N VAL A 58 8.81 -16.68 15.49
CA VAL A 58 8.24 -16.42 14.17
C VAL A 58 6.81 -15.92 14.39
N THR A 59 6.54 -14.65 14.06
CA THR A 59 5.22 -14.07 14.27
C THR A 59 4.26 -14.69 13.28
N GLN A 60 3.49 -15.67 13.75
CA GLN A 60 2.45 -16.33 12.97
C GLN A 60 1.45 -15.31 12.41
N LEU A 61 0.71 -15.70 11.38
CA LEU A 61 -0.29 -14.82 10.79
C LEU A 61 -1.37 -14.45 11.82
N ALA A 62 -1.80 -13.20 11.76
CA ALA A 62 -2.90 -12.68 12.56
C ALA A 62 -3.83 -11.81 11.71
N SER A 63 -5.06 -11.60 12.19
CA SER A 63 -6.01 -10.69 11.55
C SER A 63 -5.51 -9.25 11.70
N LEU A 64 -5.53 -8.44 10.64
CA LEU A 64 -5.10 -7.03 10.73
C LEU A 64 -6.01 -6.22 11.65
N LYS A 65 -7.21 -6.71 11.96
CA LYS A 65 -8.10 -6.10 12.96
C LYS A 65 -7.51 -6.09 14.38
N THR A 66 -6.49 -6.90 14.66
CA THR A 66 -5.83 -6.92 15.98
C THR A 66 -4.79 -5.82 16.15
N VAL A 67 -4.43 -5.11 15.07
CA VAL A 67 -3.39 -4.09 15.09
C VAL A 67 -4.02 -2.69 14.96
N PRO A 68 -3.79 -1.78 15.93
CA PRO A 68 -4.22 -0.40 15.77
C PRO A 68 -3.40 0.30 14.69
N VAL A 69 -4.02 1.22 13.97
CA VAL A 69 -3.32 2.09 13.00
C VAL A 69 -2.29 2.95 13.76
N PRO A 70 -0.99 2.90 13.40
CA PRO A 70 0.02 3.75 14.02
C PRO A 70 -0.23 5.23 13.74
N GLU A 71 -0.09 6.07 14.76
CA GLU A 71 -0.27 7.53 14.65
C GLU A 71 0.86 8.28 15.36
N PRO A 72 1.21 9.49 14.89
CA PRO A 72 2.13 10.36 15.60
C PRO A 72 1.59 10.71 16.99
N ARG A 73 2.43 10.59 18.03
CA ARG A 73 2.02 10.88 19.42
C ARG A 73 1.57 12.33 19.59
N ASN A 74 2.20 13.25 18.86
CA ASN A 74 1.95 14.70 18.94
C ASN A 74 1.03 15.23 17.83
N LEU A 75 0.23 14.37 17.20
CA LEU A 75 -0.59 14.73 16.03
C LEU A 75 -1.51 15.95 16.29
N ALA A 76 -2.05 16.09 17.51
CA ALA A 76 -2.93 17.19 17.89
C ALA A 76 -2.26 18.58 17.83
N ALA A 77 -0.92 18.65 17.92
CA ALA A 77 -0.16 19.89 17.74
C ALA A 77 -0.18 20.39 16.29
N TYR A 78 -0.60 19.55 15.35
CA TYR A 78 -0.61 19.81 13.91
C TYR A 78 -1.99 19.78 13.28
N ILE A 79 -2.81 18.79 13.65
CA ILE A 79 -4.15 18.58 13.09
C ILE A 79 -5.20 19.19 14.00
N LYS A 80 -5.98 20.11 13.43
CA LYS A 80 -7.10 20.81 14.08
C LYS A 80 -8.39 20.03 13.98
N ASP A 81 -8.66 19.47 12.80
CA ASP A 81 -9.82 18.61 12.54
C ASP A 81 -9.40 17.44 11.66
N ARG A 82 -9.62 16.22 12.15
CA ARG A 82 -9.20 14.99 11.49
C ARG A 82 -9.93 14.77 10.17
N SER A 83 -11.24 14.98 10.13
CA SER A 83 -12.04 14.76 8.92
C SER A 83 -11.68 15.76 7.82
N ALA A 84 -11.41 17.02 8.19
CA ALA A 84 -10.91 18.03 7.26
C ALA A 84 -9.51 17.70 6.74
N ALA A 85 -8.62 17.17 7.59
CA ALA A 85 -7.29 16.74 7.17
C ALA A 85 -7.32 15.54 6.21
N ILE A 86 -8.19 14.56 6.47
CA ILE A 86 -8.44 13.43 5.55
C ILE A 86 -8.98 13.94 4.21
N ALA A 87 -9.94 14.86 4.22
CA ALA A 87 -10.48 15.45 2.99
C ALA A 87 -9.42 16.25 2.22
N LEU A 88 -8.57 17.02 2.91
CA LEU A 88 -7.44 17.73 2.31
C LEU A 88 -6.45 16.75 1.68
N GLY A 89 -6.10 15.67 2.40
CA GLY A 89 -5.20 14.63 1.91
C GLY A 89 -5.72 13.93 0.67
N LYS A 90 -6.99 13.50 0.68
CA LYS A 90 -7.63 12.87 -0.49
C LYS A 90 -7.66 13.82 -1.67
N ALA A 91 -7.99 15.09 -1.46
CA ALA A 91 -7.97 16.07 -2.55
C ALA A 91 -6.56 16.24 -3.14
N LEU A 92 -5.54 16.45 -2.31
CA LEU A 92 -4.14 16.63 -2.75
C LEU A 92 -3.59 15.39 -3.48
N PHE A 93 -3.85 14.19 -2.95
CA PHE A 93 -3.34 12.94 -3.52
C PHE A 93 -3.86 12.67 -4.94
N TRP A 94 -5.13 13.02 -5.19
CA TRP A 94 -5.80 12.75 -6.47
C TRP A 94 -5.69 13.90 -7.47
N ASP A 95 -5.33 15.11 -7.07
CA ASP A 95 -5.40 16.29 -7.93
C ASP A 95 -4.29 16.35 -8.99
N MET A 96 -4.69 16.24 -10.25
CA MET A 96 -3.78 16.30 -11.40
C MET A 96 -3.10 17.67 -11.58
N ALA A 97 -3.61 18.73 -10.94
CA ALA A 97 -3.00 20.06 -11.01
C ALA A 97 -1.76 20.19 -10.10
N ILE A 98 -1.48 19.21 -9.22
CA ILE A 98 -0.30 19.21 -8.35
C ILE A 98 0.97 19.06 -9.19
N GLY A 99 1.03 18.03 -10.03
CA GLY A 99 2.18 17.78 -10.89
C GLY A 99 2.38 18.86 -11.95
N SER A 100 3.57 18.86 -12.54
CA SER A 100 3.96 19.86 -13.54
C SER A 100 3.22 19.70 -14.86
N ASP A 101 2.80 18.49 -15.23
CA ASP A 101 2.17 18.24 -16.53
C ASP A 101 0.89 17.37 -16.50
N GLY A 102 0.21 17.33 -15.35
CA GLY A 102 -1.02 16.58 -15.16
C GLY A 102 -0.88 15.29 -14.34
N GLN A 103 0.33 14.97 -13.86
CA GLN A 103 0.55 13.84 -12.95
C GLN A 103 0.05 14.16 -11.52
N ALA A 104 -0.58 13.16 -10.90
CA ALA A 104 -0.94 13.15 -9.48
C ALA A 104 -0.26 11.95 -8.80
N CYS A 105 -0.24 11.88 -7.47
CA CYS A 105 0.16 10.65 -6.77
C CYS A 105 -0.72 9.48 -7.25
N ALA A 106 -2.02 9.70 -7.38
CA ALA A 106 -2.95 8.70 -7.90
C ALA A 106 -2.62 8.18 -9.30
N SER A 107 -1.89 8.92 -10.15
CA SER A 107 -1.56 8.49 -11.52
C SER A 107 -0.74 7.20 -11.59
N CYS A 108 0.05 6.91 -10.56
CA CYS A 108 0.87 5.70 -10.43
C CYS A 108 0.21 4.64 -9.53
N HIS A 109 -0.98 4.92 -8.99
CA HIS A 109 -1.51 4.21 -7.82
C HIS A 109 -3.04 4.01 -7.85
N PHE A 110 -3.66 4.22 -9.01
CA PHE A 110 -5.12 4.27 -9.16
C PHE A 110 -5.80 2.90 -9.05
N HIS A 111 -5.07 1.78 -9.16
CA HIS A 111 -5.63 0.42 -9.15
C HIS A 111 -5.07 -0.39 -7.99
N ALA A 112 -5.84 -0.56 -6.90
CA ALA A 112 -5.37 -1.21 -5.67
C ALA A 112 -4.03 -0.65 -5.11
N GLY A 113 -3.75 0.62 -5.39
CA GLY A 113 -2.50 1.27 -5.05
C GLY A 113 -1.32 0.97 -5.98
N ALA A 114 -1.53 0.30 -7.11
CA ALA A 114 -0.52 -0.02 -8.10
C ALA A 114 -0.86 0.59 -9.47
N ASP A 115 0.07 0.47 -10.42
CA ASP A 115 -0.08 0.91 -11.80
C ASP A 115 -0.29 -0.30 -12.72
N THR A 116 -1.41 -0.31 -13.46
CA THR A 116 -1.75 -1.39 -14.40
C THR A 116 -1.44 -1.05 -15.85
N ARG A 117 -0.90 0.15 -16.13
CA ARG A 117 -0.45 0.54 -17.47
C ARG A 117 0.74 -0.33 -17.88
N SER A 118 0.90 -0.58 -19.17
CA SER A 118 1.94 -1.46 -19.72
C SER A 118 2.74 -0.82 -20.87
N LYS A 119 2.41 0.42 -21.24
CA LYS A 119 3.10 1.20 -22.26
C LYS A 119 3.85 2.38 -21.65
N ASN A 120 5.08 2.64 -22.12
CA ASN A 120 5.98 3.63 -21.52
C ASN A 120 6.21 3.31 -20.03
N GLN A 121 6.50 2.05 -19.71
CA GLN A 121 6.66 1.58 -18.31
C GLN A 121 8.02 0.95 -18.05
N LEU A 122 9.03 1.24 -18.88
CA LEU A 122 10.37 0.71 -18.72
C LEU A 122 11.34 1.80 -18.28
N ASP A 123 12.16 1.50 -17.28
CA ASP A 123 13.40 2.18 -16.93
C ASP A 123 14.57 1.26 -17.28
N PRO A 124 15.68 1.75 -17.90
CA PRO A 124 16.76 0.89 -18.38
C PRO A 124 17.77 0.47 -17.28
N GLY A 125 17.50 0.77 -16.01
CA GLY A 125 18.46 0.52 -14.92
C GLY A 125 19.24 1.77 -14.51
N LEU A 126 18.57 2.92 -14.37
CA LEU A 126 19.21 4.19 -13.97
C LEU A 126 19.89 4.12 -12.58
N ARG A 127 19.56 3.12 -11.76
CA ARG A 127 20.12 2.88 -10.43
C ARG A 127 21.28 1.88 -10.41
N ALA A 128 21.62 1.30 -11.55
CA ALA A 128 22.73 0.38 -11.66
C ALA A 128 24.07 1.09 -11.35
N ILE A 129 25.08 0.30 -11.01
CA ILE A 129 26.46 0.73 -10.79
C ILE A 129 27.35 -0.04 -11.78
N PRO A 130 27.91 0.63 -12.80
CA PRO A 130 27.58 2.00 -13.25
C PRO A 130 26.14 2.13 -13.78
N PRO A 131 25.55 3.35 -13.82
CA PRO A 131 24.18 3.53 -14.32
C PRO A 131 24.02 3.06 -15.76
N ASP A 132 22.91 2.37 -16.04
CA ASP A 132 22.53 1.95 -17.37
C ASP A 132 21.50 2.92 -17.97
N THR A 133 21.66 3.22 -19.24
CA THR A 133 20.84 4.15 -20.02
C THR A 133 20.34 3.52 -21.32
N THR A 134 20.60 2.22 -21.51
CA THR A 134 20.26 1.48 -22.72
C THR A 134 19.17 0.48 -22.42
N PHE A 135 18.04 0.57 -23.12
CA PHE A 135 16.94 -0.38 -22.95
C PHE A 135 17.25 -1.73 -23.57
N THR A 136 16.87 -2.79 -22.88
CA THR A 136 16.95 -4.15 -23.41
C THR A 136 15.89 -4.38 -24.49
N VAL A 137 16.23 -5.16 -25.52
CA VAL A 137 15.30 -5.53 -26.60
C VAL A 137 14.57 -6.83 -26.26
N PHE A 138 13.23 -6.77 -26.16
CA PHE A 138 12.37 -7.93 -25.93
C PHE A 138 11.99 -8.62 -27.26
N GLY A 139 12.63 -9.76 -27.54
CA GLY A 139 12.36 -10.57 -28.72
C GLY A 139 12.42 -9.78 -30.04
N ALA A 140 11.63 -10.20 -31.04
CA ALA A 140 11.56 -9.49 -32.33
C ALA A 140 10.75 -8.17 -32.27
N GLY A 141 10.08 -7.89 -31.14
CA GLY A 141 9.13 -6.80 -30.98
C GLY A 141 9.72 -5.48 -30.47
N GLY A 142 10.99 -5.47 -30.07
CA GLY A 142 11.69 -4.27 -29.60
C GLY A 142 11.74 -4.15 -28.07
N GLY A 143 12.21 -3.01 -27.59
CA GLY A 143 12.23 -2.56 -26.20
C GLY A 143 12.64 -1.09 -26.21
N GLY A 144 12.41 -0.33 -25.14
CA GLY A 144 12.67 1.11 -25.14
C GLY A 144 11.63 1.95 -24.41
N PRO A 145 11.79 3.28 -24.43
CA PRO A 145 11.09 4.18 -23.52
C PRO A 145 9.58 4.31 -23.79
N ASN A 146 9.07 3.91 -24.98
CA ASN A 146 7.63 3.88 -25.28
C ASN A 146 7.14 2.49 -25.70
N TYR A 147 7.89 1.44 -25.33
CA TYR A 147 7.51 0.06 -25.61
C TYR A 147 6.21 -0.34 -24.90
N GLN A 148 5.46 -1.24 -25.53
CA GLN A 148 4.25 -1.87 -25.00
C GLN A 148 4.62 -3.26 -24.51
N LEU A 149 4.71 -3.41 -23.18
CA LEU A 149 4.98 -4.70 -22.54
C LEU A 149 3.88 -5.72 -22.88
N LYS A 150 4.30 -6.99 -22.96
CA LYS A 150 3.46 -8.16 -23.28
C LYS A 150 3.70 -9.26 -22.26
N THR A 151 2.77 -10.21 -22.20
CA THR A 151 2.90 -11.37 -21.31
C THR A 151 4.14 -12.20 -21.59
N THR A 152 4.56 -12.30 -22.86
CA THR A 152 5.77 -13.01 -23.31
C THR A 152 7.07 -12.36 -22.88
N ASP A 153 7.05 -11.11 -22.42
CA ASP A 153 8.26 -10.38 -22.02
C ASP A 153 8.73 -10.83 -20.62
N PHE A 154 7.81 -11.40 -19.82
CA PHE A 154 8.08 -11.89 -18.47
C PHE A 154 8.43 -13.39 -18.42
N PRO A 155 9.20 -13.84 -17.43
CA PRO A 155 9.90 -13.01 -16.42
C PRO A 155 11.11 -12.27 -17.00
N PHE A 156 11.60 -11.22 -16.35
CA PHE A 156 12.78 -10.47 -16.82
C PHE A 156 14.09 -11.25 -16.72
N HIS A 157 14.11 -12.28 -15.88
CA HIS A 157 15.16 -13.30 -15.83
C HIS A 157 14.56 -14.66 -16.22
N LYS A 158 14.88 -15.16 -17.42
CA LYS A 158 14.33 -16.41 -17.96
C LYS A 158 15.40 -17.50 -17.99
N LEU A 159 15.06 -18.63 -17.41
CA LEU A 159 15.86 -19.86 -17.43
C LEU A 159 15.24 -20.85 -18.42
N ALA A 160 16.08 -21.70 -19.04
CA ALA A 160 15.61 -22.78 -19.91
C ALA A 160 14.72 -23.78 -19.15
N ASP A 161 15.06 -24.10 -17.91
CA ASP A 161 14.21 -24.74 -16.91
C ASP A 161 13.92 -23.74 -15.76
N PRO A 162 12.69 -23.22 -15.65
CA PRO A 162 12.30 -22.29 -14.57
C PRO A 162 12.38 -22.88 -13.15
N GLY A 163 12.48 -24.21 -13.01
CA GLY A 163 12.57 -24.91 -11.73
C GLY A 163 14.00 -25.11 -11.21
N ASP A 164 15.03 -24.86 -12.02
CA ASP A 164 16.44 -25.03 -11.66
C ASP A 164 17.22 -23.73 -11.82
N GLN A 165 17.62 -23.11 -10.69
CA GLN A 165 18.44 -21.89 -10.68
C GLN A 165 19.79 -22.02 -11.43
N ASN A 166 20.25 -23.24 -11.72
CA ASN A 166 21.50 -23.48 -12.44
C ASN A 166 21.30 -23.73 -13.94
N SER A 167 20.05 -23.73 -14.41
CA SER A 167 19.72 -23.86 -15.80
C SER A 167 20.33 -22.71 -16.62
N PRO A 168 20.66 -22.92 -17.91
CA PRO A 168 21.06 -21.83 -18.79
C PRO A 168 20.04 -20.69 -18.80
N VAL A 169 20.54 -19.45 -18.73
CA VAL A 169 19.75 -18.22 -18.90
C VAL A 169 19.46 -18.06 -20.39
N VAL A 170 18.18 -17.93 -20.74
CA VAL A 170 17.71 -17.72 -22.13
C VAL A 170 17.40 -16.26 -22.43
N PHE A 171 17.16 -15.46 -21.39
CA PHE A 171 16.97 -14.01 -21.47
C PHE A 171 17.22 -13.39 -20.10
N ASP A 172 17.90 -12.26 -20.05
CA ASP A 172 18.05 -11.45 -18.84
C ASP A 172 17.98 -9.97 -19.20
N THR A 173 17.37 -9.18 -18.32
CA THR A 173 17.38 -7.72 -18.41
C THR A 173 17.42 -7.11 -17.01
N ASN A 174 18.19 -6.04 -16.87
CA ASN A 174 18.19 -5.15 -15.71
C ASN A 174 17.13 -4.03 -15.84
N ASP A 175 16.40 -3.94 -16.97
CA ASP A 175 15.30 -3.02 -17.12
C ASP A 175 14.26 -3.24 -16.00
N ILE A 176 13.57 -2.17 -15.60
CA ILE A 176 12.56 -2.16 -14.56
C ILE A 176 11.20 -1.85 -15.16
N ALA A 177 10.18 -2.66 -14.84
CA ALA A 177 8.80 -2.32 -15.13
C ALA A 177 8.23 -1.45 -14.00
N SER A 178 7.91 -0.19 -14.29
CA SER A 178 7.38 0.78 -13.31
C SER A 178 6.57 1.89 -13.97
N SER A 179 6.01 2.78 -13.14
CA SER A 179 5.14 3.89 -13.52
C SER A 179 5.86 4.98 -14.31
N ALA A 180 5.31 5.33 -15.47
CA ALA A 180 5.64 6.59 -16.15
C ALA A 180 5.13 7.80 -15.35
N GLY A 181 6.03 8.76 -15.10
CA GLY A 181 5.71 10.04 -14.49
C GLY A 181 5.73 11.19 -15.49
N VAL A 182 6.61 12.18 -15.34
CA VAL A 182 6.60 13.43 -16.12
C VAL A 182 7.55 13.43 -17.31
N PHE A 183 7.38 14.40 -18.20
CA PHE A 183 8.43 14.71 -19.17
C PHE A 183 9.60 15.45 -18.51
N SER A 184 10.83 15.15 -18.95
CA SER A 184 12.05 15.84 -18.51
C SER A 184 12.14 17.26 -19.08
N PHE A 185 11.84 18.24 -18.25
CA PHE A 185 11.78 19.66 -18.55
C PHE A 185 12.43 20.45 -17.40
N ASN A 186 13.08 21.56 -17.71
CA ASN A 186 13.53 22.52 -16.71
C ASN A 186 12.38 23.45 -16.32
N PHE A 187 12.05 23.55 -15.04
CA PHE A 187 10.99 24.43 -14.55
C PHE A 187 11.39 25.91 -14.77
N THR A 188 10.48 26.69 -15.38
CA THR A 188 10.67 28.13 -15.58
C THR A 188 9.67 28.97 -14.80
N GLY A 189 8.54 28.37 -14.43
CA GLY A 189 7.58 28.97 -13.52
C GLY A 189 6.21 28.34 -13.65
N GLU A 190 5.26 28.84 -12.87
CA GLU A 190 3.87 28.37 -12.92
C GLU A 190 3.04 29.26 -13.85
N ASN A 191 1.92 28.73 -14.34
CA ASN A 191 0.89 29.55 -14.98
C ASN A 191 0.06 30.28 -13.93
N ALA A 192 -0.34 31.52 -14.25
CA ALA A 192 -1.06 32.38 -13.32
C ALA A 192 -2.34 31.68 -12.82
N PRO A 193 -2.60 31.69 -11.50
CA PRO A 193 -3.72 30.96 -10.92
C PRO A 193 -5.04 31.53 -11.44
N VAL A 194 -5.86 30.70 -12.09
CA VAL A 194 -7.25 31.05 -12.37
C VAL A 194 -8.05 30.87 -11.08
N LEU A 195 -8.16 31.95 -10.30
CA LEU A 195 -8.77 32.01 -8.96
C LEU A 195 -10.11 31.25 -8.79
N LEU A 196 -10.90 31.05 -9.86
CA LEU A 196 -12.23 30.43 -9.77
C LEU A 196 -12.64 29.51 -10.94
N GLY A 197 -11.75 29.13 -11.86
CA GLY A 197 -12.15 28.48 -13.13
C GLY A 197 -11.10 27.62 -13.82
N LEU A 198 -11.59 26.81 -14.76
CA LEU A 198 -10.87 25.81 -15.54
C LEU A 198 -10.01 26.51 -16.61
N SER A 199 -8.69 26.47 -16.45
CA SER A 199 -7.81 26.57 -17.61
C SER A 199 -7.34 25.16 -17.97
N PRO A 200 -7.36 24.77 -19.26
CA PRO A 200 -6.59 23.63 -19.75
C PRO A 200 -5.08 23.73 -19.44
N GLU A 201 -4.59 24.91 -19.05
CA GLU A 201 -3.17 25.25 -18.87
C GLU A 201 -2.77 25.44 -17.40
N ASP A 202 -3.24 24.59 -16.49
CA ASP A 202 -2.82 24.59 -15.08
C ASP A 202 -1.46 23.90 -14.84
N ASN A 203 -0.87 23.36 -15.90
CA ASN A 203 0.48 22.80 -15.95
C ASN A 203 1.53 23.88 -15.67
N ASP A 204 2.71 23.46 -15.26
CA ASP A 204 3.86 24.35 -15.11
C ASP A 204 4.42 24.73 -16.48
N ARG A 205 5.12 25.86 -16.53
CA ARG A 205 5.92 26.27 -17.68
C ARG A 205 7.31 25.67 -17.53
N GLY A 206 7.74 24.92 -18.54
CA GLY A 206 9.07 24.35 -18.59
C GLY A 206 9.84 24.80 -19.83
N THR A 207 11.06 24.31 -20.00
CA THR A 207 11.80 24.38 -21.26
C THR A 207 12.60 23.10 -21.44
N ILE A 208 12.85 22.73 -22.70
CA ILE A 208 13.78 21.67 -23.08
C ILE A 208 14.93 22.33 -23.84
N THR A 209 16.17 22.09 -23.41
CA THR A 209 17.37 22.55 -24.13
C THR A 209 17.87 21.52 -25.15
N SER A 210 17.65 20.24 -24.86
CA SER A 210 17.99 19.09 -25.71
C SER A 210 17.05 17.92 -25.39
N PRO A 211 16.79 16.99 -26.32
CA PRO A 211 16.02 15.79 -26.02
C PRO A 211 16.57 15.07 -24.78
N ASP A 212 15.68 14.42 -24.03
CA ASP A 212 16.04 13.57 -22.90
C ASP A 212 17.00 12.48 -23.39
N PRO A 213 18.16 12.28 -22.76
CA PRO A 213 19.16 11.33 -23.26
C PRO A 213 18.68 9.86 -23.23
N VAL A 214 17.68 9.54 -22.41
CA VAL A 214 17.17 8.19 -22.19
C VAL A 214 15.74 8.05 -22.71
N PHE A 215 14.85 8.93 -22.25
CA PHE A 215 13.41 8.85 -22.52
C PHE A 215 13.01 9.68 -23.74
N ASN A 216 13.56 9.32 -24.90
CA ASN A 216 13.16 9.92 -26.18
C ASN A 216 13.01 8.87 -27.30
N VAL A 217 12.15 9.15 -28.27
CA VAL A 217 12.00 8.38 -29.51
C VAL A 217 12.24 9.31 -30.69
N GLY A 218 13.33 9.10 -31.43
CA GLY A 218 13.68 9.93 -32.59
C GLY A 218 13.91 11.41 -32.24
N GLY A 219 14.42 11.71 -31.03
CA GLY A 219 14.63 13.08 -30.56
C GLY A 219 13.38 13.77 -30.01
N ILE A 220 12.27 13.03 -29.83
CA ILE A 220 11.04 13.52 -29.20
C ILE A 220 10.93 12.88 -27.81
N ASN A 221 10.84 13.70 -26.76
CA ASN A 221 10.75 13.23 -25.39
C ASN A 221 9.45 12.46 -25.15
N VAL A 222 9.56 11.31 -24.51
CA VAL A 222 8.45 10.60 -23.87
C VAL A 222 8.58 10.77 -22.36
N ARG A 223 7.65 10.20 -21.57
CA ARG A 223 7.67 10.38 -20.11
C ARG A 223 8.77 9.52 -19.50
N GLY A 224 9.45 10.06 -18.48
CA GLY A 224 10.38 9.29 -17.66
C GLY A 224 9.65 8.22 -16.84
N VAL A 225 10.36 7.16 -16.50
CA VAL A 225 9.85 6.02 -15.72
C VAL A 225 10.65 5.91 -14.43
N GLU A 226 9.97 5.57 -13.33
CA GLU A 226 10.64 5.38 -12.04
C GLU A 226 11.59 4.17 -12.06
N PRO A 227 12.79 4.27 -11.45
CA PRO A 227 13.78 3.19 -11.49
C PRO A 227 13.48 2.02 -10.53
N ARG A 228 12.30 2.03 -9.91
CA ARG A 228 11.76 0.92 -9.11
C ARG A 228 10.26 0.84 -9.33
N ASN A 229 9.74 -0.37 -9.42
CA ASN A 229 8.32 -0.66 -9.50
C ASN A 229 7.55 0.01 -8.36
N THR A 230 6.39 0.56 -8.68
CA THR A 230 5.57 1.33 -7.74
C THR A 230 4.93 0.42 -6.68
N PRO A 231 5.22 0.61 -5.38
CA PRO A 231 4.61 -0.19 -4.33
C PRO A 231 3.16 0.23 -4.06
N THR A 232 2.33 -0.67 -3.52
CA THR A 232 0.99 -0.28 -3.04
C THR A 232 1.05 0.65 -1.82
N MET A 233 0.16 1.66 -1.74
CA MET A 233 -0.06 2.43 -0.52
C MET A 233 -1.14 1.88 0.40
N ILE A 234 -1.87 0.85 0.00
CA ILE A 234 -2.88 0.25 0.86
C ILE A 234 -2.16 -0.44 2.02
N ASN A 235 -2.60 -0.19 3.25
CA ASN A 235 -1.93 -0.61 4.49
C ASN A 235 -0.51 -0.04 4.70
N ALA A 236 -0.05 0.94 3.90
CA ALA A 236 1.31 1.47 4.02
C ALA A 236 1.58 2.20 5.36
N VAL A 237 0.52 2.64 6.05
CA VAL A 237 0.62 3.25 7.40
C VAL A 237 1.30 2.34 8.43
N PHE A 238 1.25 1.02 8.22
CA PHE A 238 1.87 0.08 9.14
C PHE A 238 3.39 -0.05 8.93
N ASN A 239 3.94 0.43 7.82
CA ASN A 239 5.38 0.36 7.57
C ASN A 239 6.11 1.45 8.37
N HIS A 240 7.24 1.11 8.98
CA HIS A 240 8.10 2.12 9.61
C HIS A 240 8.95 2.90 8.59
N ARG A 241 9.12 2.37 7.38
CA ARG A 241 9.80 3.01 6.23
C ARG A 241 9.02 2.62 4.96
N ASN A 242 8.67 3.57 4.07
CA ASN A 242 7.75 3.24 2.96
C ASN A 242 8.41 2.96 1.60
N PHE A 243 9.56 3.57 1.29
CA PHE A 243 10.22 3.31 0.01
C PHE A 243 11.01 2.00 0.05
N TRP A 244 11.17 1.37 -1.13
CA TRP A 244 11.88 0.08 -1.28
C TRP A 244 13.29 0.10 -0.69
N ASP A 245 14.03 1.20 -0.89
CA ASP A 245 15.39 1.44 -0.37
C ASP A 245 15.44 1.89 1.10
N GLY A 246 14.27 1.99 1.74
CA GLY A 246 14.16 2.43 3.12
C GLY A 246 14.22 3.95 3.31
N ARG A 247 14.07 4.77 2.28
CA ARG A 247 13.65 6.16 2.50
C ARG A 247 12.20 6.20 3.06
N ALA A 248 11.67 7.39 3.28
CA ALA A 248 10.37 7.64 3.89
C ALA A 248 10.24 7.06 5.31
N ARG A 249 11.17 7.45 6.18
CA ARG A 249 11.30 6.97 7.57
C ARG A 249 10.15 7.45 8.45
N PHE A 250 9.84 6.70 9.51
CA PHE A 250 8.79 7.01 10.48
C PHE A 250 9.02 8.31 11.26
N GLU A 251 10.24 8.84 11.29
CA GLU A 251 10.53 10.17 11.84
C GLU A 251 10.55 11.22 10.74
N PHE A 252 9.46 11.98 10.63
CA PHE A 252 9.32 12.99 9.58
C PHE A 252 9.93 14.33 10.00
N ASN A 253 10.76 14.92 9.13
CA ASN A 253 11.41 16.21 9.38
C ASN A 253 10.62 17.43 8.89
N GLY A 254 9.42 17.23 8.32
CA GLY A 254 8.55 18.30 7.81
C GLY A 254 8.90 18.81 6.41
N ARG A 255 9.98 18.34 5.77
CA ARG A 255 10.53 18.93 4.55
C ARG A 255 10.77 17.94 3.40
N ASN A 256 11.30 16.76 3.68
CA ASN A 256 11.77 15.83 2.64
C ASN A 256 11.67 14.36 3.09
N PRO A 257 11.80 13.38 2.18
CA PRO A 257 11.51 11.97 2.48
C PRO A 257 12.62 11.24 3.22
N ILE A 258 13.68 11.92 3.69
CA ILE A 258 14.84 11.27 4.32
C ILE A 258 14.90 11.48 5.84
N GLY A 259 13.95 12.23 6.41
CA GLY A 259 13.76 12.35 7.86
C GLY A 259 15.04 12.80 8.58
N LYS A 260 15.46 12.05 9.60
CA LYS A 260 16.69 12.30 10.38
C LYS A 260 17.99 12.34 9.58
N LEU A 261 18.01 11.81 8.35
CA LEU A 261 19.19 11.86 7.48
C LEU A 261 19.41 13.24 6.86
N ASP A 262 18.47 14.17 7.05
CA ASP A 262 18.68 15.60 6.83
C ASP A 262 18.56 16.40 8.15
N PRO A 263 19.64 16.51 8.93
CA PRO A 263 19.62 17.24 10.19
C PRO A 263 19.50 18.76 10.03
N THR A 264 19.57 19.31 8.81
CA THR A 264 19.43 20.75 8.55
C THR A 264 17.99 21.14 8.23
N ALA A 265 17.09 20.18 8.03
CA ALA A 265 15.67 20.42 7.80
C ALA A 265 15.04 21.22 8.94
N ARG A 266 14.40 22.35 8.59
CA ARG A 266 13.66 23.20 9.54
C ARG A 266 12.29 23.56 8.98
N VAL A 267 11.31 23.67 9.86
CA VAL A 267 9.98 24.26 9.59
C VAL A 267 9.82 25.56 10.35
N LEU A 268 8.83 26.37 10.00
CA LEU A 268 8.53 27.60 10.74
C LEU A 268 7.28 27.45 11.60
N ARG A 269 7.32 27.95 12.83
CA ARG A 269 6.17 27.91 13.75
C ARG A 269 5.86 29.32 14.24
N VAL A 270 4.58 29.68 14.34
CA VAL A 270 4.15 30.92 15.01
C VAL A 270 3.96 30.62 16.51
N PRO A 271 4.81 31.14 17.41
CA PRO A 271 4.75 30.77 18.83
C PRO A 271 3.55 31.39 19.56
N ALA A 272 3.04 32.53 19.06
CA ALA A 272 1.84 33.19 19.56
C ALA A 272 1.19 34.02 18.44
N PRO A 273 -0.13 34.29 18.49
CA PRO A 273 -0.80 35.10 17.47
C PRO A 273 -0.08 36.42 17.21
N ARG A 274 0.20 36.74 15.94
CA ARG A 274 0.93 37.94 15.48
C ARG A 274 2.42 37.99 15.83
N ALA A 275 2.98 36.98 16.50
CA ALA A 275 4.43 36.88 16.68
C ALA A 275 5.12 36.50 15.37
N ALA A 276 6.40 36.87 15.25
CA ALA A 276 7.25 36.42 14.14
C ALA A 276 7.43 34.88 14.23
N PRO A 277 7.38 34.16 13.10
CA PRO A 277 7.68 32.73 13.09
C PRO A 277 9.11 32.41 13.57
N GLU A 278 9.27 31.31 14.29
CA GLU A 278 10.54 30.73 14.74
C GLU A 278 10.90 29.48 13.91
N GLN A 279 12.19 29.24 13.69
CA GLN A 279 12.67 28.01 13.03
C GLN A 279 12.74 26.87 14.03
N ILE A 280 12.09 25.75 13.69
CA ILE A 280 12.00 24.55 14.52
C ILE A 280 12.58 23.36 13.77
N SER A 281 13.33 22.52 14.48
CA SER A 281 13.72 21.19 14.05
C SER A 281 12.75 20.16 14.63
N LEU A 282 12.31 19.21 13.82
CA LEU A 282 11.36 18.16 14.23
C LEU A 282 12.04 16.82 14.57
N ILE A 283 13.37 16.78 14.59
CA ILE A 283 14.14 15.53 14.56
C ILE A 283 15.40 15.51 15.45
N ASP A 284 15.72 16.62 16.13
CA ASP A 284 16.96 16.75 16.92
C ASP A 284 16.75 16.73 18.44
N GLY A 285 15.54 16.42 18.92
CA GLY A 285 15.23 16.39 20.34
C GLY A 285 15.09 17.76 21.00
N SER A 286 15.28 18.87 20.29
CA SER A 286 15.12 20.22 20.88
C SER A 286 13.67 20.57 21.21
N HIS A 287 12.71 19.93 20.54
CA HIS A 287 11.27 20.14 20.71
C HIS A 287 10.53 18.79 20.74
N PRO A 288 10.68 17.98 21.80
CA PRO A 288 10.13 16.62 21.86
C PRO A 288 8.60 16.58 21.71
N ASP A 289 7.90 17.64 22.15
CA ASP A 289 6.44 17.76 22.01
C ASP A 289 5.98 18.08 20.57
N LEU A 290 6.93 18.36 19.67
CA LEU A 290 6.68 18.66 18.26
C LEU A 290 7.23 17.57 17.33
N GLU A 291 7.98 16.58 17.82
CA GLU A 291 8.47 15.50 16.97
C GLU A 291 7.32 14.70 16.34
N LEU A 292 7.49 14.31 15.08
CA LEU A 292 6.53 13.53 14.31
C LEU A 292 7.07 12.10 14.11
N ASP A 293 6.79 11.25 15.08
CA ASP A 293 6.95 9.80 14.98
C ASP A 293 5.77 9.16 14.25
N ASN A 294 5.90 7.88 13.86
CA ASN A 294 4.89 7.15 13.07
C ASN A 294 4.39 7.94 11.84
N ALA A 295 5.30 8.71 11.23
CA ALA A 295 5.03 9.64 10.15
C ALA A 295 5.70 9.24 8.83
N SER A 296 5.87 7.93 8.61
CA SER A 296 6.49 7.38 7.40
C SER A 296 5.70 7.72 6.13
N LEU A 297 4.37 7.81 6.22
CA LEU A 297 3.52 8.27 5.13
C LEU A 297 3.72 9.75 4.81
N ALA A 298 3.81 10.63 5.81
CA ALA A 298 4.08 12.05 5.57
C ALA A 298 5.47 12.25 4.94
N SER A 299 6.44 11.46 5.40
CA SER A 299 7.78 11.39 4.83
C SER A 299 7.76 10.90 3.37
N GLN A 300 7.02 9.84 3.06
CA GLN A 300 6.82 9.34 1.70
C GLN A 300 6.19 10.40 0.79
N ALA A 301 5.08 11.00 1.24
CA ALA A 301 4.25 11.88 0.44
C ALA A 301 4.99 13.11 -0.09
N VAL A 302 6.07 13.56 0.59
CA VAL A 302 6.86 14.71 0.14
C VAL A 302 7.97 14.39 -0.86
N GLY A 303 8.17 13.13 -1.24
CA GLY A 303 9.11 12.74 -2.30
C GLY A 303 8.59 13.07 -3.70
N PRO A 304 7.46 12.47 -4.12
CA PRO A 304 6.99 12.55 -5.51
C PRO A 304 6.77 13.97 -6.06
N PRO A 305 6.18 14.93 -5.32
CA PRO A 305 5.85 16.25 -5.87
C PRO A 305 7.04 17.08 -6.36
N LEU A 306 8.28 16.72 -5.98
CA LEU A 306 9.52 17.36 -6.43
C LEU A 306 10.43 16.44 -7.24
N SER A 307 10.02 15.19 -7.50
CA SER A 307 10.80 14.27 -8.32
C SER A 307 10.65 14.62 -9.80
N ASN A 308 11.78 14.73 -10.49
CA ASN A 308 11.84 15.02 -11.93
C ASN A 308 11.48 13.84 -12.83
N LEU A 309 11.26 12.67 -12.24
CA LEU A 309 10.72 11.49 -12.90
C LEU A 309 9.24 11.29 -12.58
N GLU A 310 8.78 11.60 -11.35
CA GLU A 310 7.42 11.29 -10.90
C GLU A 310 6.39 12.37 -11.27
N MET A 311 6.58 13.61 -10.77
CA MET A 311 5.53 14.64 -10.79
C MET A 311 6.01 16.06 -11.11
N SER A 312 7.30 16.32 -11.18
CA SER A 312 7.83 17.70 -11.24
C SER A 312 8.74 17.95 -12.44
N TYR A 313 8.71 19.17 -12.98
CA TYR A 313 9.84 19.66 -13.76
C TYR A 313 11.05 19.93 -12.85
N ASP A 314 12.25 19.85 -13.40
CA ASP A 314 13.50 19.99 -12.65
C ASP A 314 13.62 21.41 -12.05
N ALA A 315 14.22 21.49 -10.86
CA ALA A 315 14.40 22.72 -10.05
C ALA A 315 13.13 23.35 -9.42
N ARG A 316 11.95 22.73 -9.51
CA ARG A 316 10.77 23.18 -8.73
C ARG A 316 10.96 22.89 -7.23
N ASN A 317 10.33 23.67 -6.36
CA ASN A 317 10.38 23.47 -4.90
C ASN A 317 9.00 23.57 -4.23
N PHE A 318 8.89 23.10 -2.99
CA PHE A 318 7.64 23.07 -2.22
C PHE A 318 7.01 24.45 -1.98
N PRO A 319 7.76 25.50 -1.62
CA PRO A 319 7.18 26.84 -1.49
C PRO A 319 6.51 27.35 -2.76
N ILE A 320 7.11 27.11 -3.93
CA ILE A 320 6.52 27.43 -5.23
C ILE A 320 5.27 26.56 -5.47
N LEU A 321 5.32 25.24 -5.21
CA LEU A 321 4.13 24.38 -5.29
C LEU A 321 3.00 24.87 -4.35
N GLY A 322 3.32 25.33 -3.14
CA GLY A 322 2.35 25.94 -2.23
C GLY A 322 1.71 27.20 -2.82
N ARG A 323 2.51 28.06 -3.46
CA ARG A 323 2.03 29.24 -4.19
C ARG A 323 1.07 28.87 -5.32
N LYS A 324 1.32 27.77 -6.04
CA LYS A 324 0.40 27.21 -7.05
C LYS A 324 -0.94 26.82 -6.45
N VAL A 325 -0.88 26.00 -5.40
CA VAL A 325 -2.00 25.17 -4.96
C VAL A 325 -2.93 25.92 -4.01
N VAL A 326 -2.38 26.65 -3.04
CA VAL A 326 -3.15 27.32 -1.98
C VAL A 326 -4.34 28.16 -2.49
N PRO A 327 -4.21 28.98 -3.56
CA PRO A 327 -5.33 29.78 -4.05
C PRO A 327 -6.31 28.99 -4.95
N ARG A 328 -5.99 27.77 -5.37
CA ARG A 328 -6.77 27.01 -6.35
C ARG A 328 -7.94 26.27 -5.73
N ARG A 329 -8.92 25.94 -6.59
CA ARG A 329 -9.99 24.99 -6.29
C ARG A 329 -9.42 23.57 -6.40
N PRO A 330 -9.55 22.72 -5.37
CA PRO A 330 -9.15 21.32 -5.45
C PRO A 330 -9.93 20.55 -6.51
N LEU A 331 -9.24 19.62 -7.16
CA LEU A 331 -9.78 18.69 -8.17
C LEU A 331 -10.46 19.44 -9.32
N ALA A 332 -9.99 20.63 -9.67
CA ALA A 332 -10.65 21.47 -10.65
C ALA A 332 -10.82 20.78 -12.01
N ARG A 333 -9.96 19.81 -12.36
CA ARG A 333 -10.01 19.07 -13.63
C ARG A 333 -10.82 17.77 -13.56
N GLN A 334 -11.41 17.45 -12.42
CA GLN A 334 -11.95 16.13 -12.09
C GLN A 334 -13.35 16.26 -11.51
N VAL A 335 -14.22 15.29 -11.80
CA VAL A 335 -15.48 15.15 -11.06
C VAL A 335 -15.31 14.23 -9.85
N VAL A 336 -16.17 14.44 -8.84
CA VAL A 336 -16.24 13.63 -7.63
C VAL A 336 -17.65 13.07 -7.51
N ALA A 337 -17.77 11.76 -7.26
CA ALA A 337 -19.07 11.12 -7.06
C ALA A 337 -19.82 11.76 -5.87
N PRO A 338 -21.14 12.01 -5.96
CA PRO A 338 -21.92 12.59 -4.86
C PRO A 338 -21.88 11.76 -3.58
N ASP A 339 -21.69 10.45 -3.71
CA ASP A 339 -21.62 9.48 -2.62
C ASP A 339 -20.18 9.04 -2.29
N ASP A 340 -19.14 9.72 -2.79
CA ASP A 340 -17.76 9.55 -2.31
C ASP A 340 -17.73 9.59 -0.77
N SER A 341 -16.94 8.71 -0.17
CA SER A 341 -16.93 8.49 1.29
C SER A 341 -16.38 9.68 2.07
N VAL A 342 -15.51 10.48 1.47
CA VAL A 342 -14.78 11.59 2.10
C VAL A 342 -15.18 12.93 1.48
N LEU A 343 -15.12 13.04 0.15
CA LEU A 343 -15.29 14.28 -0.60
C LEU A 343 -16.71 14.52 -1.09
N GLY A 344 -17.62 13.55 -0.94
CA GLY A 344 -19.00 13.65 -1.44
C GLY A 344 -19.74 14.90 -0.93
N THR A 345 -19.54 15.31 0.31
CA THR A 345 -20.17 16.53 0.85
C THR A 345 -19.57 17.85 0.34
N LEU A 346 -18.35 17.80 -0.20
CA LEU A 346 -17.63 18.92 -0.80
C LEU A 346 -17.82 18.98 -2.32
N CYS A 347 -18.52 18.00 -2.91
CA CYS A 347 -18.71 17.89 -4.35
C CYS A 347 -19.35 19.12 -4.98
N ARG A 348 -19.12 19.28 -6.28
CA ARG A 348 -19.89 20.21 -7.13
C ARG A 348 -20.71 19.46 -8.20
N TRP A 349 -20.93 18.16 -8.01
CA TRP A 349 -21.55 17.28 -8.99
C TRP A 349 -22.79 17.89 -9.67
N PRO A 350 -22.88 17.82 -11.02
CA PRO A 350 -21.96 17.15 -11.95
C PRO A 350 -20.78 18.05 -12.41
N LEU A 351 -20.57 19.21 -11.78
CA LEU A 351 -19.44 20.09 -12.12
C LEU A 351 -18.14 19.58 -11.48
N GLN A 352 -17.02 19.88 -12.13
CA GLN A 352 -15.68 19.55 -11.65
C GLN A 352 -15.27 20.35 -10.40
N GLY A 353 -14.38 19.74 -9.62
CA GLY A 353 -13.77 20.29 -8.42
C GLY A 353 -14.68 20.37 -7.19
N LEU A 354 -14.07 20.81 -6.10
CA LEU A 354 -14.74 20.96 -4.80
C LEU A 354 -15.32 22.36 -4.59
N ASN A 355 -16.25 22.50 -3.64
CA ASN A 355 -16.87 23.77 -3.26
C ASN A 355 -16.01 24.65 -2.31
N LYS A 356 -14.71 24.37 -2.23
CA LYS A 356 -13.70 25.02 -1.37
C LYS A 356 -12.47 25.44 -2.18
N THR A 357 -11.63 26.27 -1.58
CA THR A 357 -10.22 26.43 -1.99
C THR A 357 -9.31 25.56 -1.12
N TYR A 358 -8.07 25.31 -1.56
CA TYR A 358 -7.08 24.65 -0.70
C TYR A 358 -6.79 25.46 0.57
N ARG A 359 -6.76 26.80 0.50
CA ARG A 359 -6.65 27.66 1.68
C ARG A 359 -7.77 27.40 2.70
N ASP A 360 -9.02 27.26 2.25
CA ASP A 360 -10.15 26.94 3.15
C ASP A 360 -9.98 25.57 3.82
N MET A 361 -9.52 24.57 3.05
CA MET A 361 -9.31 23.22 3.57
C MET A 361 -8.14 23.16 4.56
N ILE A 362 -7.04 23.87 4.28
CA ILE A 362 -5.90 24.00 5.20
C ILE A 362 -6.31 24.69 6.50
N ALA A 363 -7.09 25.78 6.42
CA ALA A 363 -7.55 26.50 7.60
C ALA A 363 -8.49 25.66 8.50
N ALA A 364 -9.23 24.72 7.90
CA ALA A 364 -10.06 23.76 8.62
C ALA A 364 -9.24 22.61 9.22
N ALA A 365 -8.24 22.11 8.50
CA ALA A 365 -7.48 20.91 8.84
C ALA A 365 -6.28 21.14 9.78
N ILE A 366 -5.54 22.23 9.59
CA ILE A 366 -4.20 22.43 10.18
C ILE A 366 -4.24 23.50 11.26
N GLN A 367 -3.53 23.27 12.37
CA GLN A 367 -3.37 24.24 13.45
C GLN A 367 -2.76 25.54 12.93
N ASN A 368 -3.32 26.68 13.33
CA ASN A 368 -2.97 28.00 12.80
C ASN A 368 -1.47 28.32 12.91
N GLN A 369 -0.78 27.79 13.94
CA GLN A 369 0.64 28.03 14.16
C GLN A 369 1.56 27.59 13.00
N TRP A 370 1.07 26.77 12.07
CA TRP A 370 1.86 26.23 10.96
C TRP A 370 1.63 26.93 9.61
N TRP A 371 0.63 27.81 9.50
CA TRP A 371 0.26 28.41 8.21
C TRP A 371 -0.18 29.88 8.29
N ASP A 372 -0.72 30.32 9.43
CA ASP A 372 -1.36 31.63 9.60
C ASP A 372 -0.36 32.64 10.16
N SER A 373 0.26 33.42 9.28
CA SER A 373 1.17 34.51 9.65
C SER A 373 1.09 35.66 8.65
N ALA A 374 1.25 36.88 9.18
CA ALA A 374 1.36 38.10 8.38
C ALA A 374 2.80 38.40 7.93
N PHE A 375 3.80 37.69 8.48
CA PHE A 375 5.22 37.84 8.14
C PHE A 375 5.54 37.15 6.82
N ILE A 376 6.57 37.64 6.14
CA ILE A 376 7.09 37.06 4.90
C ILE A 376 8.37 36.30 5.19
N VAL A 377 8.48 35.12 4.61
CA VAL A 377 9.64 34.24 4.72
C VAL A 377 10.54 34.49 3.50
N GLN A 378 11.74 35.00 3.73
CA GLN A 378 12.75 35.14 2.67
C GLN A 378 13.77 34.02 2.78
N VAL A 379 14.00 33.31 1.67
CA VAL A 379 15.09 32.34 1.50
C VAL A 379 16.28 33.08 0.87
N ASN A 380 17.41 33.07 1.56
CA ASN A 380 18.63 33.71 1.10
C ASN A 380 19.41 32.76 0.15
N PRO A 381 20.39 33.26 -0.63
CA PRO A 381 21.17 32.43 -1.54
C PRO A 381 21.95 31.27 -0.89
N ASP A 382 22.25 31.36 0.40
CA ASP A 382 22.89 30.31 1.21
C ASP A 382 21.87 29.32 1.84
N ASN A 383 20.60 29.40 1.43
CA ASN A 383 19.44 28.68 1.97
C ASN A 383 19.07 29.03 3.42
N SER A 384 19.71 30.03 4.05
CA SER A 384 19.25 30.56 5.32
C SER A 384 17.92 31.30 5.17
N VAL A 385 17.16 31.39 6.25
CA VAL A 385 15.81 31.98 6.24
C VAL A 385 15.77 33.24 7.09
N THR A 386 15.30 34.34 6.48
CA THR A 386 15.04 35.63 7.14
C THR A 386 13.53 35.86 7.24
N ILE A 387 13.06 36.28 8.41
CA ILE A 387 11.65 36.60 8.65
C ILE A 387 11.45 38.12 8.55
N LEU A 388 10.68 38.55 7.56
CA LEU A 388 10.41 39.96 7.27
C LEU A 388 9.03 40.38 7.80
N PRO A 389 8.89 41.60 8.36
CA PRO A 389 7.59 42.14 8.75
C PRO A 389 6.57 42.17 7.60
N SER A 390 5.29 42.19 7.98
CA SER A 390 4.21 42.34 7.00
C SER A 390 4.33 43.67 6.24
N GLY A 391 4.06 43.64 4.93
CA GLY A 391 4.15 44.82 4.06
C GLY A 391 5.56 45.20 3.60
N THR A 392 6.60 44.46 4.01
CA THR A 392 7.99 44.68 3.53
C THR A 392 8.20 44.16 2.11
N ALA A 393 7.51 43.08 1.72
CA ALA A 393 7.62 42.52 0.37
C ALA A 393 6.80 43.32 -0.64
N GLN A 394 7.40 43.60 -1.80
CA GLN A 394 6.68 44.18 -2.94
C GLN A 394 5.71 43.14 -3.50
N ALA A 395 4.54 43.59 -3.99
CA ALA A 395 3.52 42.68 -4.56
C ALA A 395 4.08 41.80 -5.70
N GLY A 396 5.05 42.29 -6.47
CA GLY A 396 5.72 41.52 -7.52
C GLY A 396 6.50 40.31 -6.99
N ALA A 397 7.11 40.39 -5.81
CA ALA A 397 7.88 39.29 -5.24
C ALA A 397 6.98 38.15 -4.72
N LEU A 398 5.81 38.49 -4.17
CA LEU A 398 4.83 37.50 -3.71
C LEU A 398 4.04 36.84 -4.86
N ASN A 399 4.06 37.46 -6.05
CA ASN A 399 3.45 36.92 -7.26
C ASN A 399 4.46 36.24 -8.20
N ASP A 400 5.75 36.22 -7.85
CA ASP A 400 6.78 35.56 -8.65
C ASP A 400 6.59 34.04 -8.61
N THR A 401 6.22 33.45 -9.74
CA THR A 401 6.02 32.00 -9.85
C THR A 401 7.24 31.29 -10.44
N SER A 402 8.35 31.99 -10.68
CA SER A 402 9.54 31.43 -11.33
C SER A 402 10.38 30.59 -10.37
N ALA A 403 11.34 29.84 -10.92
CA ALA A 403 12.34 29.11 -10.13
C ALA A 403 13.18 30.02 -9.22
N ALA A 404 13.26 31.32 -9.52
CA ALA A 404 14.03 32.31 -8.77
C ALA A 404 13.26 32.91 -7.58
N ALA A 405 11.98 32.57 -7.41
CA ALA A 405 11.16 33.08 -6.31
C ALA A 405 11.79 32.74 -4.95
N ASN A 406 11.94 33.75 -4.10
CA ASN A 406 12.65 33.61 -2.82
C ASN A 406 11.92 34.22 -1.61
N GLN A 407 10.75 34.82 -1.80
CA GLN A 407 9.92 35.36 -0.72
C GLN A 407 8.57 34.69 -0.71
N PHE A 408 8.13 34.16 0.43
CA PHE A 408 6.95 33.30 0.56
C PHE A 408 6.08 33.64 1.77
N GLN A 409 4.78 33.37 1.67
CA GLN A 409 3.91 33.31 2.84
C GLN A 409 4.25 32.08 3.70
N LEU A 410 3.92 32.10 5.00
CA LEU A 410 4.16 30.93 5.87
C LEU A 410 3.48 29.65 5.35
N ILE A 411 2.23 29.75 4.89
CA ILE A 411 1.48 28.62 4.30
C ILE A 411 2.18 28.02 3.05
N GLU A 412 2.91 28.83 2.30
CA GLU A 412 3.68 28.40 1.12
C GLU A 412 4.98 27.74 1.61
N PHE A 413 5.73 28.40 2.49
CA PHE A 413 7.01 27.88 2.99
C PHE A 413 6.88 26.52 3.70
N ASN A 414 5.85 26.36 4.54
CA ASN A 414 5.55 25.12 5.24
C ASN A 414 4.72 24.13 4.41
N PHE A 415 4.53 24.37 3.11
CA PHE A 415 3.61 23.55 2.32
C PHE A 415 4.00 22.06 2.31
N SER A 416 5.30 21.71 2.39
CA SER A 416 5.76 20.32 2.54
C SER A 416 5.21 19.64 3.81
N LEU A 417 5.20 20.35 4.94
CA LEU A 417 4.68 19.85 6.22
C LEU A 417 3.16 19.65 6.13
N ILE A 418 2.45 20.64 5.58
CA ILE A 418 1.00 20.61 5.39
C ILE A 418 0.59 19.47 4.46
N TRP A 419 1.30 19.35 3.32
CA TRP A 419 1.12 18.30 2.33
C TRP A 419 1.33 16.92 2.95
N GLY A 420 2.50 16.68 3.57
CA GLY A 420 2.86 15.38 4.12
C GLY A 420 1.86 14.91 5.17
N LEU A 421 1.50 15.79 6.12
CA LEU A 421 0.52 15.45 7.15
C LEU A 421 -0.86 15.18 6.56
N ALA A 422 -1.35 16.01 5.64
CA ALA A 422 -2.66 15.81 5.04
C ALA A 422 -2.75 14.48 4.27
N VAL A 423 -1.75 14.20 3.42
CA VAL A 423 -1.70 12.93 2.65
C VAL A 423 -1.58 11.73 3.59
N GLN A 424 -0.76 11.81 4.65
CA GLN A 424 -0.72 10.77 5.68
C GLN A 424 -2.07 10.52 6.32
N MET A 425 -2.82 11.58 6.67
CA MET A 425 -4.14 11.41 7.29
C MET A 425 -5.08 10.66 6.34
N TYR A 426 -5.00 10.88 5.03
CA TYR A 426 -5.77 10.14 4.04
C TYR A 426 -5.28 8.69 3.86
N GLU A 427 -3.99 8.48 3.60
CA GLU A 427 -3.42 7.15 3.39
C GLU A 427 -3.59 6.24 4.63
N ALA A 428 -3.59 6.80 5.85
CA ALA A 428 -3.89 6.07 7.09
C ALA A 428 -5.34 5.54 7.17
N THR A 429 -6.24 5.97 6.28
CA THR A 429 -7.59 5.41 6.17
C THR A 429 -7.66 4.20 5.24
N LEU A 430 -6.65 3.97 4.39
CA LEU A 430 -6.64 2.94 3.35
C LEU A 430 -6.27 1.56 3.95
N ILE A 431 -7.12 1.07 4.85
CA ILE A 431 -6.90 -0.17 5.61
C ILE A 431 -7.71 -1.33 5.02
N ALA A 432 -7.00 -2.31 4.45
CA ALA A 432 -7.56 -3.56 3.94
C ALA A 432 -7.38 -4.70 4.96
N ASN A 433 -8.37 -4.84 5.85
CA ASN A 433 -8.38 -5.75 7.01
C ASN A 433 -9.58 -6.72 7.05
N ASP A 434 -10.24 -6.95 5.91
CA ASP A 434 -11.40 -7.85 5.82
C ASP A 434 -11.29 -8.89 4.69
N SER A 435 -10.05 -9.27 4.35
CA SER A 435 -9.76 -10.38 3.44
C SER A 435 -10.29 -11.70 4.01
N ARG A 436 -10.34 -12.75 3.18
CA ARG A 436 -10.74 -14.09 3.65
C ARG A 436 -9.78 -14.65 4.69
N VAL A 437 -8.50 -14.30 4.61
CA VAL A 437 -7.52 -14.63 5.65
C VAL A 437 -7.85 -13.93 6.98
N ASP A 438 -8.21 -12.64 6.98
CA ASP A 438 -8.65 -11.95 8.21
C ASP A 438 -9.88 -12.63 8.81
N GLN A 439 -10.88 -12.92 7.97
CA GLN A 439 -12.11 -13.55 8.40
C GLN A 439 -11.86 -14.93 9.04
N PHE A 440 -10.95 -15.71 8.46
CA PHE A 440 -10.55 -17.00 9.01
C PHE A 440 -9.83 -16.86 10.36
N LEU A 441 -8.88 -15.92 10.46
CA LEU A 441 -8.13 -15.64 11.69
C LEU A 441 -9.01 -15.00 12.78
N ASP A 442 -10.11 -14.34 12.41
CA ASP A 442 -11.17 -13.86 13.31
C ASP A 442 -12.10 -15.00 13.80
N GLY A 443 -11.87 -16.26 13.37
CA GLY A 443 -12.61 -17.45 13.79
C GLY A 443 -13.68 -17.95 12.82
N LYS A 444 -13.84 -17.34 11.63
CA LYS A 444 -14.73 -17.87 10.59
C LYS A 444 -14.01 -18.97 9.81
N SER A 445 -13.94 -20.16 10.38
CA SER A 445 -13.18 -21.31 9.82
C SER A 445 -13.55 -21.71 8.39
N SER A 446 -14.76 -21.37 7.92
CA SER A 446 -15.21 -21.61 6.54
C SER A 446 -14.80 -20.54 5.53
N ALA A 447 -14.09 -19.48 5.95
CA ALA A 447 -13.68 -18.39 5.06
C ALA A 447 -12.55 -18.81 4.09
N LEU A 448 -11.69 -19.74 4.51
CA LEU A 448 -10.68 -20.37 3.66
C LEU A 448 -11.10 -21.78 3.26
N THR A 449 -10.91 -22.10 1.99
CA THR A 449 -11.06 -23.46 1.44
C THR A 449 -9.96 -24.39 1.96
N ALA A 450 -10.14 -25.71 1.81
CA ALA A 450 -9.11 -26.68 2.22
C ALA A 450 -7.76 -26.47 1.49
N GLN A 451 -7.80 -26.06 0.22
CA GLN A 451 -6.59 -25.77 -0.56
C GLN A 451 -5.90 -24.50 -0.06
N GLU A 452 -6.65 -23.48 0.36
CA GLU A 452 -6.08 -22.26 0.95
C GLU A 452 -5.50 -22.51 2.33
N GLN A 453 -6.13 -23.37 3.15
CA GLN A 453 -5.56 -23.78 4.43
C GLN A 453 -4.26 -24.60 4.25
N LEU A 454 -4.19 -25.46 3.22
CA LEU A 454 -2.95 -26.10 2.83
C LEU A 454 -1.88 -25.07 2.42
N GLY A 455 -2.27 -24.08 1.60
CA GLY A 455 -1.39 -22.98 1.21
C GLY A 455 -0.89 -22.16 2.40
N MET A 456 -1.74 -21.90 3.39
CA MET A 456 -1.37 -21.25 4.65
C MET A 456 -0.33 -22.07 5.42
N ALA A 457 -0.55 -23.38 5.57
CA ALA A 457 0.39 -24.26 6.24
C ALA A 457 1.76 -24.32 5.52
N ILE A 458 1.77 -24.24 4.19
CA ILE A 458 3.00 -24.13 3.40
C ILE A 458 3.66 -22.78 3.65
N PHE A 459 2.90 -21.69 3.62
CA PHE A 459 3.38 -20.33 3.86
C PHE A 459 4.07 -20.19 5.23
N GLU A 460 3.49 -20.77 6.28
CA GLU A 460 4.01 -20.74 7.65
C GLU A 460 5.08 -21.80 7.94
N GLY A 461 5.20 -22.80 7.07
CA GLY A 461 6.09 -23.95 7.24
C GLY A 461 7.10 -24.10 6.10
N LYS A 462 6.86 -25.06 5.20
CA LYS A 462 7.82 -25.49 4.16
C LYS A 462 8.26 -24.35 3.24
N GLY A 463 7.37 -23.40 2.96
CA GLY A 463 7.62 -22.24 2.11
C GLY A 463 8.41 -21.12 2.79
N ARG A 464 8.52 -21.12 4.12
CA ARG A 464 9.26 -20.12 4.95
C ARG A 464 8.83 -18.66 4.74
N CYS A 465 7.72 -18.41 4.07
CA CYS A 465 7.30 -17.07 3.67
C CYS A 465 7.04 -16.18 4.89
N VAL A 466 6.47 -16.74 5.95
CA VAL A 466 6.16 -16.06 7.21
C VAL A 466 7.40 -15.49 7.92
N ASN A 467 8.61 -16.00 7.63
CA ASN A 467 9.83 -15.51 8.25
C ASN A 467 10.15 -14.07 7.89
N CYS A 468 9.68 -13.60 6.74
CA CYS A 468 9.80 -12.20 6.30
C CYS A 468 8.42 -11.50 6.25
N HIS A 469 7.36 -12.26 5.93
CA HIS A 469 5.99 -11.78 5.78
C HIS A 469 5.11 -12.15 6.98
N GLY A 470 5.63 -11.96 8.19
CA GLY A 470 4.98 -12.37 9.43
C GLY A 470 3.95 -11.39 9.98
N GLY A 471 3.22 -11.84 11.00
CA GLY A 471 2.28 -11.03 11.77
C GLY A 471 1.01 -10.63 11.03
N ALA A 472 0.30 -9.65 11.60
CA ALA A 472 -0.99 -9.22 11.06
C ALA A 472 -0.84 -8.36 9.80
N GLU A 473 0.26 -7.62 9.74
CA GLU A 473 0.66 -6.72 8.67
C GLU A 473 1.26 -7.45 7.48
N THR A 474 1.58 -8.75 7.62
CA THR A 474 2.23 -9.58 6.58
C THR A 474 3.58 -9.04 6.11
N THR A 475 4.30 -8.39 7.01
CA THR A 475 5.64 -7.81 6.77
C THR A 475 6.39 -7.59 8.08
N ASN A 476 7.66 -7.96 8.10
CA ASN A 476 8.57 -7.63 9.21
C ASN A 476 9.03 -6.17 9.19
N ALA A 477 8.80 -5.41 8.11
CA ALA A 477 9.12 -3.98 8.04
C ALA A 477 8.06 -3.08 8.73
N SER A 478 7.23 -3.63 9.61
CA SER A 478 6.14 -2.91 10.27
C SER A 478 6.60 -2.12 11.50
N VAL A 479 5.81 -1.13 11.91
CA VAL A 479 5.99 -0.39 13.17
C VAL A 479 5.94 -1.36 14.36
N ASN A 480 5.05 -2.35 14.35
CA ASN A 480 4.97 -3.32 15.44
C ASN A 480 6.22 -4.19 15.56
N ASN A 481 6.69 -4.73 14.43
CA ASN A 481 7.82 -5.66 14.40
C ASN A 481 9.17 -4.95 14.62
N VAL A 482 9.32 -3.70 14.17
CA VAL A 482 10.60 -3.00 14.28
C VAL A 482 10.63 -2.01 15.44
N VAL A 483 9.65 -1.11 15.51
CA VAL A 483 9.66 0.01 16.47
C VAL A 483 9.17 -0.44 17.83
N ASN A 484 7.99 -1.07 17.91
CA ASN A 484 7.39 -1.44 19.18
C ASN A 484 8.11 -2.62 19.84
N ALA A 485 8.58 -3.59 19.04
CA ALA A 485 9.39 -4.69 19.54
C ALA A 485 10.86 -4.31 19.82
N GLN A 486 11.28 -3.10 19.42
CA GLN A 486 12.66 -2.59 19.54
C GLN A 486 13.68 -3.47 18.80
N GLU A 487 13.36 -3.89 17.58
CA GLU A 487 14.13 -4.85 16.77
C GLU A 487 14.64 -4.16 15.50
N LEU A 488 15.34 -3.03 15.67
CA LEU A 488 15.86 -2.26 14.53
C LEU A 488 16.99 -2.99 13.80
N LEU A 489 17.84 -3.66 14.56
CA LEU A 489 19.05 -4.35 14.08
C LEU A 489 19.00 -5.82 14.48
N GLU A 490 19.45 -6.66 13.57
CA GLU A 490 19.56 -8.10 13.77
C GLU A 490 20.93 -8.60 13.31
N ARG A 491 21.39 -9.69 13.93
CA ARG A 491 22.54 -10.51 13.51
C ARG A 491 22.02 -11.83 12.98
N MET A 492 22.45 -12.17 11.77
CA MET A 492 22.17 -13.47 11.18
C MET A 492 23.37 -14.01 10.41
N VAL A 493 23.34 -15.32 10.18
CA VAL A 493 24.16 -15.99 9.17
C VAL A 493 23.63 -15.61 7.80
N MET A 494 24.49 -15.17 6.88
CA MET A 494 24.12 -14.82 5.51
C MET A 494 24.28 -16.03 4.57
N GLY A 495 23.91 -15.88 3.30
CA GLY A 495 24.01 -16.94 2.29
C GLY A 495 25.43 -17.51 2.06
N ASP A 496 26.48 -16.79 2.45
CA ASP A 496 27.88 -17.26 2.44
C ASP A 496 28.30 -18.05 3.70
N GLY A 497 27.40 -18.18 4.68
CA GLY A 497 27.69 -18.80 5.98
C GLY A 497 28.39 -17.89 6.99
N GLY A 498 28.72 -16.64 6.61
CA GLY A 498 29.30 -15.63 7.49
C GLY A 498 28.23 -14.89 8.28
N ILE A 499 28.58 -14.34 9.45
CA ILE A 499 27.66 -13.53 10.25
C ILE A 499 27.75 -12.06 9.84
N ALA A 500 26.61 -11.39 9.71
CA ALA A 500 26.54 -9.94 9.49
C ALA A 500 25.43 -9.29 10.33
N VAL A 501 25.55 -7.97 10.52
CA VAL A 501 24.47 -7.12 11.04
C VAL A 501 23.66 -6.57 9.87
N TYR A 502 22.35 -6.45 10.03
CA TYR A 502 21.44 -5.92 9.02
C TYR A 502 20.28 -5.12 9.65
N ASP A 503 19.47 -4.50 8.80
CA ASP A 503 18.26 -3.77 9.18
C ASP A 503 17.05 -4.73 9.13
N ASN A 504 16.34 -4.91 10.24
CA ASN A 504 15.16 -5.78 10.26
C ASN A 504 14.08 -5.30 9.26
N GLY A 505 13.44 -6.26 8.57
CA GLY A 505 12.43 -5.99 7.54
C GLY A 505 12.99 -5.61 6.17
N PHE A 506 14.32 -5.65 5.97
CA PHE A 506 14.98 -5.42 4.69
C PHE A 506 15.87 -6.59 4.33
N TYR A 507 15.62 -7.22 3.18
CA TYR A 507 16.32 -8.44 2.79
C TYR A 507 16.75 -8.39 1.33
N ASN A 508 17.92 -8.96 1.04
CA ASN A 508 18.32 -9.28 -0.33
C ASN A 508 17.85 -10.71 -0.61
N THR A 509 16.93 -10.85 -1.57
CA THR A 509 16.34 -12.13 -1.96
C THR A 509 16.85 -12.66 -3.30
N GLY A 510 17.85 -12.00 -3.89
CA GLY A 510 18.41 -12.41 -5.18
C GLY A 510 17.53 -12.09 -6.38
N VAL A 511 16.69 -11.05 -6.33
CA VAL A 511 15.85 -10.62 -7.47
C VAL A 511 16.69 -10.06 -8.61
N ARG A 512 17.72 -9.28 -8.30
CA ARG A 512 18.72 -8.76 -9.24
C ARG A 512 20.13 -8.92 -8.66
N SER A 513 21.12 -8.88 -9.53
CA SER A 513 22.53 -9.00 -9.15
C SER A 513 22.99 -7.74 -8.39
N CYS A 514 23.69 -7.94 -7.27
CA CYS A 514 24.36 -6.89 -6.52
C CYS A 514 25.65 -7.42 -5.86
N SER A 515 26.48 -8.10 -6.65
CA SER A 515 27.69 -8.78 -6.15
C SER A 515 28.79 -7.84 -5.66
N GLY A 516 28.85 -6.60 -6.17
CA GLY A 516 29.85 -5.62 -5.78
C GLY A 516 29.39 -4.56 -4.77
N GLY A 517 28.08 -4.51 -4.46
CA GLY A 517 27.50 -3.42 -3.68
C GLY A 517 27.88 -2.05 -4.24
N LEU A 518 28.29 -1.12 -3.37
CA LEU A 518 28.80 0.20 -3.77
C LEU A 518 30.21 0.17 -4.40
N ALA A 519 30.96 -0.93 -4.24
CA ALA A 519 32.36 -1.05 -4.66
C ALA A 519 32.54 -1.82 -5.98
N GLY A 520 31.46 -2.30 -6.59
CA GLY A 520 31.48 -3.05 -7.83
C GLY A 520 30.11 -3.11 -8.52
N PRO A 521 29.92 -4.00 -9.49
CA PRO A 521 28.68 -4.08 -10.25
C PRO A 521 27.48 -4.41 -9.37
N CYS A 522 26.41 -3.63 -9.52
CA CYS A 522 25.14 -3.87 -8.85
C CYS A 522 24.01 -3.20 -9.63
N ASP A 523 22.91 -3.92 -9.87
CA ASP A 523 21.77 -3.36 -10.63
C ASP A 523 20.97 -2.36 -9.79
N ASP A 524 20.90 -2.58 -8.47
CA ASP A 524 20.35 -1.62 -7.51
C ASP A 524 20.81 -1.96 -6.09
N VAL A 525 21.58 -1.05 -5.49
CA VAL A 525 22.13 -1.22 -4.13
C VAL A 525 21.07 -1.13 -3.03
N GLY A 526 19.87 -0.63 -3.35
CA GLY A 526 18.74 -0.56 -2.42
C GLY A 526 19.09 0.19 -1.14
N LEU A 527 18.85 -0.48 -0.01
CA LEU A 527 19.15 0.02 1.33
C LEU A 527 20.65 0.32 1.56
N GLY A 528 21.54 -0.30 0.77
CA GLY A 528 22.97 -0.10 0.86
C GLY A 528 23.44 1.30 0.46
N ALA A 529 22.62 2.10 -0.22
CA ALA A 529 22.98 3.44 -0.67
C ALA A 529 23.19 4.44 0.48
N THR A 530 23.79 5.59 0.14
CA THR A 530 23.88 6.79 0.97
C THR A 530 22.99 7.90 0.40
N ILE A 531 22.61 8.87 1.23
CA ILE A 531 21.76 9.99 0.81
C ILE A 531 21.99 11.27 1.60
N GLY A 532 21.48 12.36 1.05
CA GLY A 532 21.34 13.65 1.73
C GLY A 532 22.63 14.48 1.68
N PRO A 533 22.59 15.71 2.23
CA PRO A 533 23.69 16.67 2.13
C PRO A 533 24.97 16.21 2.84
N LYS A 534 24.85 15.28 3.80
CA LYS A 534 25.97 14.69 4.53
C LYS A 534 26.42 13.33 3.99
N ASN A 535 25.82 12.86 2.90
CA ASN A 535 26.09 11.54 2.31
C ASN A 535 26.01 10.39 3.35
N LEU A 536 24.94 10.38 4.16
CA LEU A 536 24.76 9.43 5.25
C LEU A 536 24.18 8.10 4.73
N PRO A 537 24.52 6.94 5.31
CA PRO A 537 23.92 5.67 4.95
C PRO A 537 22.39 5.64 5.14
N LEU A 538 21.67 5.03 4.19
CA LEU A 538 20.24 4.75 4.34
C LEU A 538 20.00 3.65 5.39
N SER A 539 20.85 2.63 5.40
CA SER A 539 20.86 1.56 6.40
C SER A 539 21.15 2.09 7.81
N ASN A 540 20.36 1.65 8.79
CA ASN A 540 20.59 1.90 10.20
C ASN A 540 21.83 1.18 10.70
N SER A 541 22.07 -0.06 10.26
CA SER A 541 23.26 -0.82 10.63
C SER A 541 24.56 -0.10 10.20
N ARG A 542 24.63 0.40 8.95
CA ARG A 542 25.77 1.21 8.48
C ARG A 542 25.85 2.56 9.18
N LEU A 543 24.74 3.26 9.38
CA LEU A 543 24.69 4.57 10.03
C LEU A 543 25.20 4.51 11.47
N LEU A 544 24.70 3.55 12.26
CA LEU A 544 25.09 3.37 13.65
C LEU A 544 26.52 2.88 13.78
N GLN A 545 26.96 1.99 12.88
CA GLN A 545 28.34 1.55 12.84
C GLN A 545 29.31 2.71 12.53
N GLN A 546 28.94 3.58 11.58
CA GLN A 546 29.72 4.77 11.27
C GLN A 546 29.82 5.69 12.50
N CYS A 547 28.72 5.91 13.23
CA CYS A 547 28.77 6.67 14.49
C CYS A 547 29.74 6.05 15.51
N VAL A 548 29.69 4.72 15.69
CA VAL A 548 30.59 4.02 16.64
C VAL A 548 32.05 4.18 16.23
N ARG A 549 32.37 4.02 14.94
CA ARG A 549 33.72 4.24 14.41
C ARG A 549 34.20 5.66 14.67
N ASP A 550 33.39 6.65 14.32
CA ASP A 550 33.74 8.07 14.43
C ASP A 550 33.92 8.47 15.90
N THR A 551 33.09 7.92 16.80
CA THR A 551 33.18 8.14 18.25
C THR A 551 34.48 7.58 18.83
N ILE A 552 34.87 6.36 18.47
CA ILE A 552 36.13 5.74 18.91
C ILE A 552 37.32 6.50 18.32
N ALA A 553 37.25 6.91 17.05
CA ALA A 553 38.31 7.70 16.42
C ALA A 553 38.49 9.07 17.09
N ALA A 554 37.40 9.72 17.49
CA ALA A 554 37.43 11.00 18.20
C ALA A 554 37.87 10.86 19.67
N GLN A 555 37.55 9.74 20.32
CA GLN A 555 37.87 9.47 21.73
C GLN A 555 38.40 8.03 21.92
N PRO A 556 39.69 7.77 21.65
CA PRO A 556 40.27 6.42 21.68
C PRO A 556 40.26 5.72 23.04
N SER A 557 39.97 6.46 24.12
CA SER A 557 39.83 5.91 25.48
C SER A 557 38.50 5.23 25.75
N LEU A 558 37.47 5.47 24.92
CA LEU A 558 36.16 4.84 25.09
C LEU A 558 36.20 3.36 24.71
N THR A 559 35.54 2.53 25.50
CA THR A 559 35.27 1.13 25.08
C THR A 559 34.20 1.11 23.98
N VAL A 560 34.09 -0.03 23.27
CA VAL A 560 33.06 -0.21 22.24
C VAL A 560 31.65 -0.07 22.83
N GLU A 561 31.42 -0.57 24.04
CA GLU A 561 30.15 -0.43 24.77
C GLU A 561 29.82 1.03 25.06
N GLN A 562 30.82 1.81 25.50
CA GLN A 562 30.64 3.25 25.76
C GLN A 562 30.34 4.01 24.47
N ALA A 563 31.04 3.70 23.37
CA ALA A 563 30.75 4.30 22.06
C ALA A 563 29.34 3.92 21.55
N ASN A 564 28.90 2.68 21.75
CA ASN A 564 27.54 2.25 21.43
C ASN A 564 26.49 3.03 22.24
N ALA A 565 26.75 3.30 23.52
CA ALA A 565 25.87 4.10 24.36
C ALA A 565 25.77 5.56 23.88
N VAL A 566 26.90 6.17 23.47
CA VAL A 566 26.92 7.53 22.87
C VAL A 566 26.11 7.57 21.58
N CYS A 567 26.26 6.55 20.73
CA CYS A 567 25.55 6.42 19.46
C CYS A 567 24.12 5.89 19.58
N GLN A 568 23.65 5.60 20.80
CA GLN A 568 22.32 5.05 21.08
C GLN A 568 22.01 3.80 20.25
N VAL A 569 23.00 2.91 20.10
CA VAL A 569 22.82 1.65 19.36
C VAL A 569 21.80 0.79 20.09
N PRO A 570 20.70 0.36 19.44
CA PRO A 570 19.69 -0.48 20.08
C PRO A 570 20.23 -1.89 20.33
N ALA A 571 19.50 -2.68 21.11
CA ALA A 571 19.83 -4.09 21.26
C ALA A 571 19.79 -4.78 19.89
N ILE A 572 20.90 -5.42 19.51
CA ILE A 572 20.98 -6.19 18.28
C ILE A 572 20.48 -7.59 18.58
N LYS A 573 19.38 -7.96 17.95
CA LYS A 573 18.79 -9.28 18.18
C LYS A 573 19.47 -10.35 17.33
N VAL A 574 19.21 -11.61 17.67
CA VAL A 574 19.79 -12.79 17.03
C VAL A 574 18.64 -13.71 16.64
N ARG A 575 18.65 -14.25 15.41
CA ARG A 575 17.63 -15.21 14.98
C ARG A 575 17.66 -16.47 15.89
N PRO A 576 16.52 -16.97 16.38
CA PRO A 576 16.47 -18.05 17.39
C PRO A 576 17.12 -19.34 16.90
N ASN A 577 16.94 -19.66 15.62
CA ASN A 577 17.48 -20.86 14.99
C ASN A 577 19.01 -20.80 14.81
N GLU A 578 19.60 -19.62 14.99
CA GLU A 578 21.04 -19.34 14.89
C GLU A 578 21.67 -19.02 16.25
N SER A 579 20.84 -19.00 17.31
CA SER A 579 21.19 -18.62 18.68
C SER A 579 22.38 -19.40 19.29
N PRO A 580 22.63 -20.70 19.01
CA PRO A 580 23.78 -21.40 19.60
C PRO A 580 25.15 -20.83 19.21
N LEU A 581 25.27 -20.14 18.06
CA LEU A 581 26.51 -19.50 17.60
C LEU A 581 26.64 -18.03 18.03
N LEU A 582 25.58 -17.46 18.60
CA LEU A 582 25.38 -16.01 18.75
C LEU A 582 24.82 -15.61 20.15
N ALA A 583 24.88 -16.52 21.13
CA ALA A 583 24.08 -16.49 22.37
C ALA A 583 24.37 -15.37 23.39
N THR A 584 25.25 -14.40 23.12
CA THR A 584 25.47 -13.25 24.02
C THR A 584 25.13 -11.94 23.30
N PRO A 585 24.31 -11.05 23.89
CA PRO A 585 24.16 -9.68 23.39
C PRO A 585 25.54 -9.02 23.35
N GLN A 586 26.01 -8.70 22.15
CA GLN A 586 27.29 -8.02 21.93
C GLN A 586 27.03 -6.60 21.39
N PRO A 587 27.82 -5.60 21.80
CA PRO A 587 27.75 -4.27 21.19
C PRO A 587 28.11 -4.34 19.70
N LEU A 588 27.66 -3.36 18.91
CA LEU A 588 28.01 -3.24 17.50
C LEU A 588 29.51 -2.97 17.37
N GLN A 589 30.23 -3.83 16.65
CA GLN A 589 31.66 -3.62 16.43
C GLN A 589 31.89 -2.57 15.33
N PRO A 590 32.91 -1.69 15.46
CA PRO A 590 33.21 -0.64 14.49
C PRO A 590 33.47 -1.15 13.06
N ASN A 591 34.02 -2.36 12.95
CA ASN A 591 34.37 -3.01 11.68
C ASN A 591 33.58 -4.31 11.48
N GLU A 592 32.44 -4.46 12.15
CA GLU A 592 31.54 -5.61 11.94
C GLU A 592 31.09 -5.67 10.48
N ARG A 593 30.86 -6.86 9.94
CA ARG A 593 30.27 -7.00 8.62
C ARG A 593 28.82 -6.48 8.65
N VAL A 594 28.45 -5.70 7.64
CA VAL A 594 27.06 -5.23 7.43
C VAL A 594 26.56 -5.70 6.07
N ALA A 595 25.42 -6.40 6.06
CA ALA A 595 24.83 -7.01 4.88
C ALA A 595 23.52 -6.31 4.50
N VAL A 596 23.60 -5.28 3.64
CA VAL A 596 22.47 -4.43 3.23
C VAL A 596 22.48 -4.07 1.74
N ASP A 597 23.49 -4.50 0.98
CA ASP A 597 23.55 -4.23 -0.45
C ASP A 597 22.56 -5.12 -1.21
N GLY A 598 21.75 -4.49 -2.07
CA GLY A 598 20.63 -5.16 -2.76
C GLY A 598 19.49 -5.57 -1.83
N ALA A 599 19.46 -5.05 -0.60
CA ALA A 599 18.37 -5.29 0.33
C ALA A 599 17.23 -4.28 0.13
N PHE A 600 16.00 -4.79 0.14
CA PHE A 600 14.79 -3.98 -0.02
C PHE A 600 13.77 -4.29 1.06
N LYS A 601 12.90 -3.32 1.32
CA LYS A 601 11.80 -3.47 2.27
C LYS A 601 10.92 -4.66 1.89
N THR A 602 10.62 -5.52 2.86
CA THR A 602 9.61 -6.57 2.69
C THR A 602 8.22 -5.95 2.51
N PRO A 603 7.54 -6.15 1.36
CA PRO A 603 6.21 -5.62 1.16
C PRO A 603 5.18 -6.44 1.96
N GLY A 604 4.09 -5.79 2.39
CA GLY A 604 2.90 -6.52 2.84
C GLY A 604 2.27 -7.31 1.69
N LEU A 605 1.64 -8.45 1.99
CA LEU A 605 1.03 -9.33 0.98
C LEU A 605 -0.49 -9.16 0.84
N ARG A 606 -1.08 -8.22 1.59
CA ARG A 606 -2.49 -7.87 1.48
C ARG A 606 -2.80 -7.29 0.11
N ASN A 607 -3.81 -7.86 -0.55
CA ASN A 607 -4.19 -7.55 -1.94
C ASN A 607 -3.11 -7.87 -2.99
N VAL A 608 -2.15 -8.76 -2.71
CA VAL A 608 -1.06 -9.08 -3.65
C VAL A 608 -1.58 -9.58 -5.01
N GLU A 609 -2.78 -10.15 -5.08
CA GLU A 609 -3.43 -10.52 -6.35
C GLU A 609 -3.60 -9.34 -7.33
N LEU A 610 -3.74 -8.11 -6.82
CA LEU A 610 -4.14 -6.93 -7.60
C LEU A 610 -2.96 -6.02 -7.99
N THR A 611 -1.73 -6.38 -7.61
CA THR A 611 -0.57 -5.47 -7.67
C THR A 611 0.57 -6.02 -8.54
N ALA A 612 0.24 -6.78 -9.58
CA ALA A 612 1.20 -7.15 -10.62
C ALA A 612 1.63 -5.89 -11.42
N PRO A 613 2.85 -5.85 -11.97
CA PRO A 613 3.90 -6.88 -11.83
C PRO A 613 4.61 -6.82 -10.47
N TYR A 614 5.36 -7.87 -10.13
CA TYR A 614 5.90 -8.09 -8.78
C TYR A 614 7.39 -7.77 -8.64
N PHE A 615 7.81 -7.64 -7.37
CA PHE A 615 9.13 -7.18 -6.90
C PHE A 615 9.42 -5.71 -7.20
N HIS A 616 10.51 -5.20 -6.62
CA HIS A 616 10.96 -3.81 -6.78
C HIS A 616 11.39 -3.48 -8.22
N ASN A 617 11.64 -4.48 -9.07
CA ASN A 617 11.94 -4.29 -10.49
C ASN A 617 10.76 -4.59 -11.42
N GLY A 618 9.62 -5.04 -10.88
CA GLY A 618 8.45 -5.41 -11.69
C GLY A 618 8.72 -6.59 -12.64
N GLY A 619 9.73 -7.43 -12.36
CA GLY A 619 10.23 -8.42 -13.32
C GLY A 619 9.43 -9.72 -13.42
N GLN A 620 8.40 -9.91 -12.59
CA GLN A 620 7.52 -11.09 -12.60
C GLN A 620 6.07 -10.65 -12.85
N LEU A 621 5.36 -11.35 -13.73
CA LEU A 621 3.98 -11.04 -14.09
C LEU A 621 2.97 -11.74 -13.18
N THR A 622 3.23 -12.98 -12.77
CA THR A 622 2.25 -13.81 -12.04
C THR A 622 2.78 -14.29 -10.69
N LEU A 623 1.87 -14.59 -9.76
CA LEU A 623 2.23 -15.16 -8.46
C LEU A 623 2.86 -16.55 -8.60
N GLU A 624 2.48 -17.31 -9.63
CA GLU A 624 3.11 -18.59 -9.96
C GLU A 624 4.60 -18.39 -10.27
N GLN A 625 4.96 -17.35 -11.04
CA GLN A 625 6.36 -17.03 -11.32
C GLN A 625 7.12 -16.57 -10.06
N VAL A 626 6.45 -15.82 -9.17
CA VAL A 626 7.00 -15.43 -7.85
C VAL A 626 7.27 -16.66 -6.98
N VAL A 627 6.33 -17.60 -6.92
CA VAL A 627 6.51 -18.85 -6.17
C VAL A 627 7.61 -19.72 -6.79
N ASP A 628 7.69 -19.79 -8.13
CA ASP A 628 8.78 -20.50 -8.81
C ASP A 628 10.15 -19.88 -8.48
N PHE A 629 10.24 -18.53 -8.42
CA PHE A 629 11.44 -17.81 -7.99
C PHE A 629 11.92 -18.24 -6.60
N TYR A 630 11.03 -18.21 -5.60
CA TYR A 630 11.42 -18.63 -4.26
C TYR A 630 11.69 -20.14 -4.19
N ASN A 631 10.92 -20.96 -4.90
CA ASN A 631 11.08 -22.42 -4.88
C ASN A 631 12.45 -22.88 -5.41
N ARG A 632 13.02 -22.16 -6.40
CA ARG A 632 14.37 -22.42 -6.93
C ARG A 632 15.51 -21.75 -6.14
N GLY A 633 15.19 -20.94 -5.12
CA GLY A 633 16.18 -20.25 -4.28
C GLY A 633 16.62 -18.88 -4.81
N GLY A 634 15.79 -18.18 -5.59
CA GLY A 634 16.11 -16.87 -6.18
C GLY A 634 16.86 -16.95 -7.51
N ASP A 635 16.99 -15.81 -8.20
CA ASP A 635 17.62 -15.73 -9.53
C ASP A 635 19.14 -15.47 -9.42
N PHE A 636 19.54 -14.63 -8.46
CA PHE A 636 20.92 -14.18 -8.29
C PHE A 636 21.53 -14.57 -6.93
N ALA A 637 21.05 -15.66 -6.32
CA ALA A 637 21.52 -16.12 -5.01
C ALA A 637 23.05 -16.28 -4.95
N ARG A 638 23.66 -16.85 -5.99
CA ARG A 638 25.13 -17.01 -6.07
C ARG A 638 25.89 -15.68 -6.16
N ALA A 639 25.37 -14.74 -6.94
CA ALA A 639 26.00 -13.43 -7.09
C ALA A 639 25.88 -12.60 -5.79
N ASN A 640 24.82 -12.84 -5.02
CA ASN A 640 24.49 -12.04 -3.84
C ASN A 640 24.85 -12.75 -2.52
N GLN A 641 25.60 -13.86 -2.52
CA GLN A 641 25.84 -14.68 -1.30
C GLN A 641 26.26 -13.87 -0.08
N ASP A 642 27.02 -12.78 -0.29
CA ASP A 642 27.48 -11.92 0.79
C ASP A 642 26.39 -11.13 1.52
N ASN A 643 25.26 -10.90 0.85
CA ASN A 643 24.12 -10.13 1.38
C ASN A 643 22.81 -10.92 1.38
N LEU A 644 22.78 -12.11 0.77
CA LEU A 644 21.59 -12.94 0.59
C LEU A 644 21.05 -13.41 1.95
N ASP A 645 19.75 -13.27 2.16
CA ASP A 645 19.09 -13.84 3.34
C ASP A 645 19.21 -15.38 3.35
N PRO A 646 19.58 -16.01 4.48
CA PRO A 646 19.82 -17.45 4.56
C PRO A 646 18.56 -18.31 4.31
N ASP A 647 17.35 -17.75 4.42
CA ASP A 647 16.12 -18.50 4.11
C ASP A 647 15.87 -18.63 2.61
N ILE A 648 16.65 -17.94 1.77
CA ILE A 648 16.58 -18.03 0.32
C ILE A 648 17.39 -19.22 -0.16
N GLN A 649 16.71 -20.35 -0.27
CA GLN A 649 17.25 -21.64 -0.70
C GLN A 649 16.18 -22.44 -1.45
N VAL A 650 16.58 -23.55 -2.09
CA VAL A 650 15.66 -24.42 -2.81
C VAL A 650 14.64 -25.04 -1.83
N LEU A 651 13.34 -24.85 -2.09
CA LEU A 651 12.27 -25.27 -1.16
C LEU A 651 11.68 -26.65 -1.48
N HIS A 652 11.94 -27.18 -2.69
CA HIS A 652 11.40 -28.46 -3.17
C HIS A 652 9.87 -28.58 -3.02
N LEU A 653 9.13 -27.49 -3.27
CA LEU A 653 7.69 -27.50 -3.36
C LEU A 653 7.24 -28.27 -4.61
N THR A 654 6.29 -29.17 -4.42
CA THR A 654 5.59 -29.88 -5.50
C THR A 654 4.66 -28.93 -6.26
N ALA A 655 4.19 -29.33 -7.44
CA ALA A 655 3.25 -28.53 -8.22
C ALA A 655 1.97 -28.20 -7.43
N ASP A 656 1.44 -29.17 -6.68
CA ASP A 656 0.23 -28.99 -5.85
C ASP A 656 0.48 -28.04 -4.69
N GLU A 657 1.64 -28.12 -4.04
CA GLU A 657 2.03 -27.20 -2.97
C GLU A 657 2.17 -25.76 -3.50
N LYS A 658 2.80 -25.57 -4.66
CA LYS A 658 2.90 -24.25 -5.31
C LYS A 658 1.51 -23.69 -5.64
N ALA A 659 0.63 -24.51 -6.21
CA ALA A 659 -0.74 -24.10 -6.53
C ALA A 659 -1.55 -23.73 -5.27
N ALA A 660 -1.41 -24.51 -4.19
CA ALA A 660 -2.04 -24.20 -2.90
C ALA A 660 -1.52 -22.88 -2.31
N LEU A 661 -0.21 -22.65 -2.35
CA LEU A 661 0.42 -21.41 -1.88
C LEU A 661 -0.09 -20.19 -2.66
N VAL A 662 -0.12 -20.25 -4.00
CA VAL A 662 -0.66 -19.15 -4.82
C VAL A 662 -2.14 -18.90 -4.52
N THR A 663 -2.93 -19.96 -4.34
CA THR A 663 -4.36 -19.83 -4.00
C THR A 663 -4.53 -19.13 -2.65
N PHE A 664 -3.72 -19.50 -1.66
CA PHE A 664 -3.68 -18.84 -0.35
C PHE A 664 -3.26 -17.36 -0.45
N MET A 665 -2.23 -17.03 -1.24
CA MET A 665 -1.80 -15.64 -1.44
C MET A 665 -2.93 -14.76 -2.02
N LYS A 666 -3.75 -15.31 -2.92
CA LYS A 666 -4.94 -14.62 -3.46
C LYS A 666 -6.05 -14.44 -2.41
N ALA A 667 -6.05 -15.22 -1.32
CA ALA A 667 -7.03 -15.06 -0.23
C ALA A 667 -6.76 -13.84 0.67
N PHE A 668 -5.59 -13.19 0.54
CA PHE A 668 -5.29 -11.90 1.17
C PHE A 668 -5.97 -10.70 0.49
N THR A 669 -6.73 -10.90 -0.58
CA THR A 669 -7.48 -9.83 -1.25
C THR A 669 -8.72 -9.43 -0.45
N ASP A 670 -8.82 -8.14 -0.13
CA ASP A 670 -10.01 -7.54 0.46
C ASP A 670 -10.97 -7.11 -0.68
N GLU A 671 -12.20 -7.62 -0.64
CA GLU A 671 -13.19 -7.32 -1.68
C GLU A 671 -13.56 -5.83 -1.74
N ARG A 672 -13.32 -5.06 -0.67
CA ARG A 672 -13.48 -3.60 -0.75
C ARG A 672 -12.45 -2.96 -1.66
N VAL A 673 -11.23 -3.49 -1.71
CA VAL A 673 -10.19 -3.00 -2.63
C VAL A 673 -10.51 -3.42 -4.05
N ARG A 674 -10.85 -4.69 -4.28
CA ARG A 674 -11.18 -5.23 -5.61
C ARG A 674 -12.31 -4.45 -6.29
N PHE A 675 -13.31 -4.05 -5.51
CA PHE A 675 -14.47 -3.31 -6.00
C PHE A 675 -14.38 -1.80 -5.73
N GLU A 676 -13.25 -1.27 -5.27
CA GLU A 676 -13.06 0.17 -4.97
C GLU A 676 -14.16 0.76 -4.06
N LYS A 677 -14.63 -0.05 -3.10
CA LYS A 677 -15.59 0.37 -2.07
C LYS A 677 -14.89 1.21 -1.03
N ALA A 678 -15.64 2.05 -0.32
CA ALA A 678 -15.09 2.84 0.77
C ALA A 678 -14.28 1.97 1.76
N PRO A 679 -13.08 2.44 2.17
CA PRO A 679 -12.50 3.77 1.95
C PRO A 679 -11.69 3.93 0.64
N PHE A 680 -11.72 2.96 -0.28
CA PHE A 680 -10.93 2.93 -1.53
C PHE A 680 -11.62 3.61 -2.72
N ASP A 681 -12.78 4.21 -2.51
CA ASP A 681 -13.49 5.01 -3.51
C ASP A 681 -12.70 6.30 -3.84
N HIS A 682 -12.86 6.84 -5.05
CA HIS A 682 -11.98 7.92 -5.52
C HIS A 682 -12.61 8.90 -6.54
N PRO A 683 -12.06 10.12 -6.67
CA PRO A 683 -12.36 11.05 -7.76
C PRO A 683 -11.99 10.51 -9.15
N GLU A 684 -12.53 11.14 -10.19
CA GLU A 684 -12.11 10.90 -11.58
C GLU A 684 -10.60 11.14 -11.76
N LEU A 685 -9.98 10.42 -12.69
CA LEU A 685 -8.57 10.60 -13.03
C LEU A 685 -8.36 10.38 -14.54
N PHE A 686 -7.45 11.16 -15.13
CA PHE A 686 -6.97 10.95 -16.49
C PHE A 686 -5.46 10.68 -16.43
N VAL A 687 -5.05 9.47 -16.78
CA VAL A 687 -3.63 9.08 -16.73
C VAL A 687 -3.06 8.95 -18.14
N SER A 688 -1.78 9.26 -18.33
CA SER A 688 -1.09 8.94 -19.59
C SER A 688 -1.06 7.43 -19.78
N ASN A 689 -1.33 6.94 -20.99
CA ASN A 689 -1.20 5.54 -21.38
C ASN A 689 -0.07 5.35 -22.42
N GLY A 690 1.03 6.07 -22.21
CA GLY A 690 2.17 6.15 -23.13
C GLY A 690 1.97 7.14 -24.27
N ALA A 691 3.02 7.36 -25.05
CA ALA A 691 2.94 8.23 -26.22
C ALA A 691 2.21 7.55 -27.39
N ILE A 692 1.46 8.33 -28.17
CA ILE A 692 0.84 7.86 -29.42
C ILE A 692 1.94 7.47 -30.41
N GLY A 693 1.86 6.25 -30.94
CA GLY A 693 2.91 5.62 -31.73
C GLY A 693 3.46 4.37 -31.05
N ASP A 694 4.74 4.07 -31.26
CA ASP A 694 5.46 2.95 -30.65
C ASP A 694 6.85 3.39 -30.17
N ASN A 695 7.77 2.45 -30.01
CA ASN A 695 9.13 2.72 -29.57
C ASN A 695 10.08 3.22 -30.69
N HIS A 696 9.66 3.17 -31.95
CA HIS A 696 10.46 3.62 -33.09
C HIS A 696 9.98 4.97 -33.61
N GLN A 697 8.68 5.26 -33.48
CA GLN A 697 8.09 6.50 -33.92
C GLN A 697 6.97 6.95 -32.98
N VAL A 698 7.03 8.21 -32.56
CA VAL A 698 5.98 8.87 -31.78
C VAL A 698 5.47 10.12 -32.47
N VAL A 699 4.24 10.51 -32.16
CA VAL A 699 3.65 11.76 -32.67
C VAL A 699 4.19 12.93 -31.86
N ASN A 700 4.90 13.86 -32.52
CA ASN A 700 5.33 15.11 -31.89
C ASN A 700 4.13 16.02 -31.64
N ASP A 701 4.02 16.59 -30.44
CA ASP A 701 2.94 17.52 -30.10
C ASP A 701 3.10 18.85 -30.85
N PRO A 702 2.16 19.25 -31.74
CA PRO A 702 2.27 20.50 -32.50
C PRO A 702 1.87 21.74 -31.68
N THR A 703 1.17 21.57 -30.55
CA THR A 703 0.82 22.68 -29.64
C THR A 703 2.02 23.16 -28.82
N SER A 704 3.14 22.45 -28.95
CA SER A 704 4.48 22.92 -28.63
C SER A 704 4.92 24.22 -29.31
N ASN A 705 4.09 24.82 -30.16
CA ASN A 705 4.34 26.11 -30.83
C ASN A 705 4.33 27.33 -29.88
N GLY A 706 4.06 27.17 -28.58
CA GLY A 706 4.44 28.16 -27.56
C GLY A 706 5.95 28.14 -27.28
N PRO A 707 6.57 29.24 -26.82
CA PRO A 707 8.02 29.32 -26.60
C PRO A 707 8.59 28.36 -25.53
N THR A 708 7.75 27.59 -24.82
CA THR A 708 8.08 26.88 -23.57
C THR A 708 7.69 25.38 -23.55
N MET A 709 7.34 24.73 -24.67
CA MET A 709 6.89 23.31 -24.65
C MET A 709 7.35 22.48 -25.85
N LYS A 710 8.50 22.77 -26.46
CA LYS A 710 9.02 22.09 -27.66
C LYS A 710 9.65 20.73 -27.38
N GLY A 711 9.30 19.72 -28.18
CA GLY A 711 10.02 18.44 -28.25
C GLY A 711 9.47 17.30 -27.40
N LYS A 712 8.15 17.26 -27.13
CA LYS A 712 7.50 16.15 -26.40
C LYS A 712 6.47 15.42 -27.26
N ALA A 713 6.25 14.15 -26.96
CA ALA A 713 5.28 13.31 -27.65
C ALA A 713 3.84 13.54 -27.15
N VAL A 714 2.87 13.49 -28.07
CA VAL A 714 1.44 13.46 -27.72
C VAL A 714 1.15 12.18 -26.94
N GLN A 715 0.44 12.32 -25.82
CA GLN A 715 0.10 11.20 -24.94
C GLN A 715 -1.25 10.60 -25.30
N ASP A 716 -1.35 9.28 -25.30
CA ASP A 716 -2.62 8.60 -25.17
C ASP A 716 -3.12 8.79 -23.73
N SER A 717 -4.43 8.92 -23.53
CA SER A 717 -5.00 9.17 -22.20
C SER A 717 -6.03 8.12 -21.85
N LYS A 718 -5.83 7.47 -20.69
CA LYS A 718 -6.79 6.54 -20.09
C LYS A 718 -7.64 7.29 -19.07
N HIS A 719 -8.96 7.26 -19.28
CA HIS A 719 -9.94 7.82 -18.36
C HIS A 719 -10.32 6.79 -17.30
N ILE A 720 -10.14 7.16 -16.03
CA ILE A 720 -10.58 6.41 -14.86
C ILE A 720 -11.79 7.17 -14.26
N PRO A 721 -13.00 6.59 -14.30
CA PRO A 721 -14.20 7.28 -13.84
C PRO A 721 -14.18 7.47 -12.31
N PRO A 722 -14.93 8.46 -11.77
CA PRO A 722 -15.09 8.59 -10.33
C PRO A 722 -15.86 7.39 -9.76
N VAL A 723 -15.47 6.92 -8.58
CA VAL A 723 -16.14 5.85 -7.85
C VAL A 723 -16.64 6.37 -6.51
N GLY A 724 -17.91 6.09 -6.20
CA GLY A 724 -18.53 6.43 -4.93
C GLY A 724 -18.35 5.33 -3.90
N ARG A 725 -18.79 5.57 -2.65
CA ARG A 725 -18.61 4.62 -1.53
C ARG A 725 -19.10 3.18 -1.79
N GLY A 726 -20.07 3.01 -2.70
CA GLY A 726 -20.63 1.71 -3.07
C GLY A 726 -19.69 0.84 -3.91
N GLY A 727 -18.62 1.42 -4.45
CA GLY A 727 -17.68 0.76 -5.33
C GLY A 727 -18.24 0.49 -6.73
N ARG A 728 -17.46 -0.25 -7.53
CA ARG A 728 -17.84 -0.72 -8.86
C ARG A 728 -18.70 -1.98 -8.78
N ALA A 729 -19.52 -2.18 -9.82
CA ALA A 729 -20.28 -3.41 -10.00
C ALA A 729 -19.41 -4.56 -10.55
N VAL A 730 -18.40 -4.22 -11.36
CA VAL A 730 -17.45 -5.15 -11.98
C VAL A 730 -16.05 -4.62 -11.66
N PRO A 731 -15.13 -5.47 -11.18
CA PRO A 731 -13.77 -5.04 -10.88
C PRO A 731 -12.97 -4.80 -12.16
N ASP A 732 -12.02 -3.87 -12.11
CA ASP A 732 -11.12 -3.59 -13.22
C ASP A 732 -10.10 -4.73 -13.40
N ASN A 733 -9.58 -4.89 -14.61
CA ASN A 733 -8.51 -5.83 -14.90
C ASN A 733 -7.19 -5.36 -14.27
N ASN A 734 -6.34 -6.33 -13.90
CA ASN A 734 -4.97 -6.10 -13.48
C ASN A 734 -4.06 -5.79 -14.68
N PHE A 735 -2.77 -5.62 -14.41
CA PHE A 735 -1.73 -5.39 -15.42
C PHE A 735 -1.81 -6.39 -16.59
N LEU A 736 -1.63 -5.90 -17.82
CA LEU A 736 -1.83 -6.61 -19.08
C LEU A 736 -3.25 -7.21 -19.27
N ASP A 737 -4.26 -6.48 -18.79
CA ASP A 737 -5.67 -6.85 -18.89
C ASP A 737 -5.99 -8.24 -18.33
N THR A 738 -5.20 -8.68 -17.35
CA THR A 738 -5.45 -9.96 -16.67
C THR A 738 -6.64 -9.81 -15.73
N PRO A 739 -7.73 -10.58 -15.91
CA PRO A 739 -8.90 -10.41 -15.06
C PRO A 739 -8.56 -10.83 -13.62
N PRO A 740 -9.05 -10.09 -12.60
CA PRO A 740 -9.00 -10.56 -11.23
C PRO A 740 -9.66 -11.93 -11.12
N VAL A 741 -9.09 -12.83 -10.33
CA VAL A 741 -9.71 -14.14 -10.13
C VAL A 741 -10.94 -13.93 -9.25
N PRO A 742 -12.14 -14.36 -9.67
CA PRO A 742 -13.29 -14.30 -8.78
C PRO A 742 -12.97 -15.06 -7.50
N SER A 743 -13.19 -14.44 -6.33
CA SER A 743 -13.08 -15.15 -5.06
C SER A 743 -13.91 -16.45 -5.15
N PRO A 744 -13.36 -17.63 -4.78
CA PRO A 744 -14.11 -18.86 -4.73
C PRO A 744 -15.39 -18.61 -3.95
N ALA A 745 -16.54 -18.79 -4.60
CA ALA A 745 -17.82 -18.63 -3.91
C ALA A 745 -17.81 -19.59 -2.69
N PRO A 746 -18.22 -19.16 -1.50
CA PRO A 746 -18.30 -20.05 -0.35
C PRO A 746 -19.19 -21.25 -0.69
N PRO A 747 -18.93 -22.45 -0.14
CA PRO A 747 -19.78 -23.61 -0.35
C PRO A 747 -21.25 -23.29 -0.06
N ALA A 748 -22.14 -23.60 -1.00
CA ALA A 748 -23.56 -23.27 -0.91
C ALA A 748 -24.41 -24.51 -1.20
N LEU A 749 -25.49 -24.67 -0.44
CA LEU A 749 -26.34 -25.85 -0.53
C LEU A 749 -27.31 -25.75 -1.71
N GLY A 750 -27.20 -26.70 -2.65
CA GLY A 750 -28.19 -26.91 -3.70
C GLY A 750 -28.87 -28.27 -3.53
N VAL A 751 -30.19 -28.33 -3.71
CA VAL A 751 -30.95 -29.58 -3.56
C VAL A 751 -31.86 -29.79 -4.77
N GLN A 752 -31.87 -30.99 -5.33
CA GLN A 752 -32.72 -31.33 -6.49
C GLN A 752 -33.27 -32.77 -6.37
N PRO A 753 -34.57 -32.99 -6.64
CA PRO A 753 -35.62 -32.00 -6.94
C PRO A 753 -36.08 -31.21 -5.69
N ALA A 754 -36.64 -30.01 -5.90
CA ALA A 754 -37.17 -29.15 -4.82
C ALA A 754 -38.53 -29.62 -4.27
N SER A 755 -39.19 -30.55 -4.97
CA SER A 755 -40.39 -31.23 -4.48
C SER A 755 -40.46 -32.66 -5.02
N MET A 756 -41.15 -33.53 -4.29
CA MET A 756 -41.31 -34.96 -4.59
C MET A 756 -42.75 -35.39 -4.37
N THR A 757 -43.23 -36.35 -5.16
CA THR A 757 -44.59 -36.93 -5.02
C THR A 757 -44.52 -38.45 -5.06
N PHE A 758 -45.19 -39.10 -4.10
CA PHE A 758 -45.29 -40.54 -3.98
C PHE A 758 -46.76 -40.98 -3.99
N THR A 759 -47.01 -42.20 -4.48
CA THR A 759 -48.34 -42.83 -4.44
C THR A 759 -48.21 -44.22 -3.83
N ALA A 760 -49.04 -44.55 -2.85
CA ALA A 760 -49.02 -45.84 -2.15
C ALA A 760 -50.45 -46.38 -1.96
N GLY A 761 -50.63 -47.71 -1.88
CA GLY A 761 -51.94 -48.34 -1.61
C GLY A 761 -52.17 -48.60 -0.12
N ALA A 762 -53.38 -48.34 0.37
CA ALA A 762 -53.76 -48.44 1.79
C ALA A 762 -53.77 -49.89 2.32
N SER A 763 -53.90 -50.89 1.44
CA SER A 763 -54.31 -52.25 1.77
C SER A 763 -53.19 -53.32 1.76
N VAL A 764 -51.95 -52.99 1.35
CA VAL A 764 -50.84 -53.98 1.29
C VAL A 764 -49.47 -53.46 1.77
N GLY A 765 -49.36 -52.24 2.30
CA GLY A 765 -48.04 -51.72 2.74
C GLY A 765 -47.01 -51.64 1.61
N LEU A 766 -47.47 -51.46 0.36
CA LEU A 766 -46.58 -51.28 -0.80
C LEU A 766 -45.84 -49.95 -0.63
N THR A 767 -44.60 -50.04 -0.16
CA THR A 767 -43.66 -48.92 -0.14
C THR A 767 -43.35 -48.56 -1.59
N PRO A 768 -43.72 -47.37 -2.08
CA PRO A 768 -43.34 -46.95 -3.42
C PRO A 768 -41.80 -46.89 -3.53
N PRO A 769 -41.24 -47.08 -4.73
CA PRO A 769 -39.80 -46.95 -4.93
C PRO A 769 -39.29 -45.61 -4.41
N GLY A 770 -38.17 -45.64 -3.69
CA GLY A 770 -37.55 -44.42 -3.18
C GLY A 770 -37.10 -43.49 -4.31
N GLN A 771 -37.20 -42.19 -4.09
CA GLN A 771 -36.77 -41.17 -5.06
C GLN A 771 -35.41 -40.59 -4.65
N ILE A 772 -34.56 -40.31 -5.62
CA ILE A 772 -33.22 -39.77 -5.36
C ILE A 772 -33.31 -38.26 -5.09
N LEU A 773 -32.75 -37.83 -3.97
CA LEU A 773 -32.46 -36.44 -3.63
C LEU A 773 -30.97 -36.18 -3.87
N GLN A 774 -30.66 -35.33 -4.85
CA GLN A 774 -29.31 -34.83 -5.08
C GLN A 774 -29.05 -33.64 -4.17
N ILE A 775 -27.91 -33.68 -3.49
CA ILE A 775 -27.44 -32.64 -2.56
C ILE A 775 -26.08 -32.18 -3.09
N ASN A 776 -26.07 -30.97 -3.63
CA ASN A 776 -24.95 -30.40 -4.37
C ASN A 776 -24.29 -29.29 -3.55
N ASN A 777 -22.97 -29.16 -3.68
CA ASN A 777 -22.30 -27.90 -3.39
C ASN A 777 -22.40 -27.04 -4.66
N VAL A 778 -23.36 -26.10 -4.67
CA VAL A 778 -23.53 -25.12 -5.76
C VAL A 778 -22.73 -23.84 -5.51
N GLY A 779 -22.05 -23.76 -4.37
CA GLY A 779 -20.97 -22.81 -4.12
C GLY A 779 -19.65 -23.32 -4.69
N GLY A 780 -18.61 -22.49 -4.65
CA GLY A 780 -17.29 -22.80 -5.20
C GLY A 780 -16.56 -23.95 -4.49
N ASN A 781 -15.24 -24.01 -4.65
CA ASN A 781 -14.42 -25.15 -4.21
C ASN A 781 -14.45 -25.33 -2.68
N GLY A 782 -14.75 -26.53 -2.19
CA GLY A 782 -14.76 -26.87 -0.76
C GLY A 782 -15.69 -28.05 -0.44
N GLN A 783 -15.50 -28.66 0.74
CA GLN A 783 -16.42 -29.68 1.27
C GLN A 783 -17.60 -29.01 1.96
N LEU A 784 -18.83 -29.39 1.59
CA LEU A 784 -20.06 -28.91 2.23
C LEU A 784 -20.68 -30.04 3.05
N ALA A 785 -20.46 -30.03 4.36
CA ALA A 785 -21.17 -30.94 5.26
C ALA A 785 -22.65 -30.53 5.35
N TRP A 786 -23.54 -31.52 5.33
CA TRP A 786 -24.98 -31.32 5.44
C TRP A 786 -25.60 -32.32 6.41
N SER A 787 -26.77 -31.92 6.94
CA SER A 787 -27.65 -32.77 7.74
C SER A 787 -29.10 -32.61 7.25
N ALA A 788 -29.96 -33.57 7.54
CA ALA A 788 -31.34 -33.58 7.11
C ALA A 788 -32.29 -34.05 8.22
N SER A 789 -33.47 -33.47 8.24
CA SER A 789 -34.58 -33.86 9.13
C SER A 789 -35.90 -33.89 8.35
N SER A 790 -36.88 -34.66 8.83
CA SER A 790 -38.23 -34.70 8.26
C SER A 790 -39.26 -34.19 9.28
N THR A 791 -40.34 -33.60 8.79
CA THR A 791 -41.46 -33.14 9.63
C THR A 791 -42.48 -34.23 9.94
N GLN A 792 -42.33 -35.43 9.35
CA GLN A 792 -43.34 -36.49 9.37
C GLN A 792 -42.72 -37.85 9.63
N SER A 793 -43.36 -38.66 10.47
CA SER A 793 -42.89 -40.02 10.80
C SER A 793 -42.96 -41.00 9.64
N TRP A 794 -43.81 -40.75 8.65
CA TRP A 794 -43.92 -41.55 7.43
C TRP A 794 -42.86 -41.21 6.37
N LEU A 795 -42.00 -40.20 6.60
CA LEU A 795 -41.03 -39.69 5.63
C LEU A 795 -39.61 -39.84 6.17
N SER A 796 -38.73 -40.52 5.42
CA SER A 796 -37.34 -40.75 5.82
C SER A 796 -36.35 -40.63 4.66
N LEU A 797 -35.06 -40.58 5.01
CA LEU A 797 -33.94 -40.61 4.06
C LEU A 797 -33.04 -41.81 4.35
N SER A 798 -32.39 -42.37 3.32
CA SER A 798 -31.38 -43.42 3.49
C SER A 798 -30.16 -42.96 4.30
N PHE A 799 -29.80 -41.68 4.17
CA PHE A 799 -28.81 -41.00 5.00
C PHE A 799 -29.32 -39.61 5.39
N THR A 800 -29.13 -39.24 6.65
CA THR A 800 -29.54 -37.94 7.21
C THR A 800 -28.37 -36.97 7.39
N SER A 801 -27.17 -37.31 6.95
CA SER A 801 -26.01 -36.42 6.92
C SER A 801 -24.97 -36.90 5.90
N GLY A 802 -24.14 -35.99 5.41
CA GLY A 802 -23.06 -36.31 4.47
C GLY A 802 -22.21 -35.10 4.07
N ILE A 803 -21.39 -35.27 3.02
CA ILE A 803 -20.60 -34.21 2.38
C ILE A 803 -21.04 -34.09 0.92
N ALA A 804 -21.38 -32.90 0.45
CA ALA A 804 -21.79 -32.66 -0.94
C ALA A 804 -20.58 -32.54 -1.91
N PRO A 805 -20.72 -32.96 -3.19
CA PRO A 805 -21.91 -33.53 -3.80
C PRO A 805 -22.17 -34.97 -3.33
N SER A 806 -23.43 -35.26 -3.01
CA SER A 806 -23.89 -36.58 -2.57
C SER A 806 -25.35 -36.80 -2.94
N SER A 807 -25.82 -38.04 -2.84
CA SER A 807 -27.23 -38.38 -3.06
C SER A 807 -27.79 -39.16 -1.87
N SER A 808 -29.05 -38.92 -1.54
CA SER A 808 -29.79 -39.67 -0.52
C SER A 808 -31.12 -40.14 -1.11
N ILE A 809 -31.59 -41.32 -0.73
CA ILE A 809 -32.86 -41.87 -1.22
C ILE A 809 -33.96 -41.47 -0.23
N VAL A 810 -34.98 -40.77 -0.72
CA VAL A 810 -36.17 -40.40 0.02
C VAL A 810 -37.17 -41.55 -0.03
N LEU A 811 -37.61 -41.98 1.15
CA LEU A 811 -38.52 -43.11 1.35
C LEU A 811 -39.78 -42.62 2.06
N VAL A 812 -40.91 -43.24 1.72
CA VAL A 812 -42.20 -42.99 2.40
C VAL A 812 -42.81 -44.29 2.88
N ASN A 813 -43.39 -44.30 4.07
CA ASN A 813 -44.06 -45.44 4.66
C ASN A 813 -45.55 -45.13 4.87
N ALA A 814 -46.41 -45.73 4.06
CA ALA A 814 -47.86 -45.54 4.13
C ALA A 814 -48.56 -46.44 5.16
N LEU A 815 -47.82 -47.30 5.89
CA LEU A 815 -48.40 -48.22 6.85
C LEU A 815 -49.13 -47.47 7.98
N GLY A 816 -50.42 -47.75 8.16
CA GLY A 816 -51.26 -47.11 9.16
C GLY A 816 -51.87 -45.76 8.73
N LEU A 817 -51.62 -45.32 7.50
CA LEU A 817 -52.29 -44.16 6.91
C LEU A 817 -53.54 -44.59 6.15
N GLY A 818 -54.65 -43.87 6.33
CA GLY A 818 -55.88 -44.07 5.55
C GLY A 818 -55.76 -43.49 4.14
N PRO A 819 -56.70 -43.80 3.22
CA PRO A 819 -56.76 -43.15 1.92
C PRO A 819 -56.84 -41.62 2.06
N GLY A 820 -55.98 -40.89 1.35
CA GLY A 820 -55.86 -39.43 1.49
C GLY A 820 -54.56 -38.87 0.93
N VAL A 821 -54.43 -37.54 0.96
CA VAL A 821 -53.21 -36.83 0.56
C VAL A 821 -52.51 -36.29 1.80
N TYR A 822 -51.24 -36.62 1.96
CA TYR A 822 -50.39 -36.25 3.08
C TYR A 822 -49.26 -35.34 2.58
N SER A 823 -48.89 -34.35 3.39
CA SER A 823 -47.79 -33.43 3.09
C SER A 823 -46.72 -33.49 4.17
N GLY A 824 -45.46 -33.57 3.75
CA GLY A 824 -44.29 -33.55 4.60
C GLY A 824 -43.22 -32.63 4.02
N THR A 825 -42.26 -32.26 4.85
CA THR A 825 -41.11 -31.46 4.43
C THR A 825 -39.84 -32.14 4.90
N LEU A 826 -38.87 -32.26 3.97
CA LEU A 826 -37.49 -32.55 4.32
C LEU A 826 -36.75 -31.22 4.44
N THR A 827 -36.08 -31.02 5.56
CA THR A 827 -35.23 -29.87 5.81
C THR A 827 -33.78 -30.32 5.69
N ILE A 828 -33.07 -29.80 4.70
CA ILE A 828 -31.64 -30.01 4.50
C ILE A 828 -30.89 -28.77 5.01
N THR A 829 -29.95 -28.97 5.92
CA THR A 829 -29.22 -27.90 6.61
C THR A 829 -27.72 -28.03 6.36
N ALA A 830 -27.09 -26.92 6.03
CA ALA A 830 -25.64 -26.76 5.96
C ALA A 830 -25.23 -25.48 6.74
N PRO A 831 -23.95 -25.23 7.02
CA PRO A 831 -23.53 -24.03 7.76
C PRO A 831 -24.09 -22.74 7.12
N GLY A 832 -24.92 -22.00 7.87
CA GLY A 832 -25.48 -20.71 7.43
C GLY A 832 -26.60 -20.79 6.38
N THR A 833 -27.11 -21.97 6.03
CA THR A 833 -28.18 -22.12 5.03
C THR A 833 -29.05 -23.34 5.27
N GLN A 834 -30.32 -23.23 4.91
CA GLN A 834 -31.29 -24.32 4.98
C GLN A 834 -32.17 -24.33 3.72
N VAL A 835 -32.41 -25.51 3.16
CA VAL A 835 -33.30 -25.71 2.01
C VAL A 835 -34.38 -26.72 2.39
N ASN A 836 -35.64 -26.38 2.09
CA ASN A 836 -36.78 -27.24 2.34
C ASN A 836 -37.25 -27.90 1.04
N VAL A 837 -37.45 -29.22 1.08
CA VAL A 837 -37.97 -30.04 -0.03
C VAL A 837 -39.37 -30.50 0.35
N SER A 838 -40.36 -30.12 -0.47
CA SER A 838 -41.76 -30.48 -0.23
C SER A 838 -42.05 -31.90 -0.71
N VAL A 839 -42.65 -32.74 0.14
CA VAL A 839 -42.99 -34.13 -0.20
C VAL A 839 -44.49 -34.34 -0.06
N THR A 840 -45.13 -34.82 -1.13
CA THR A 840 -46.55 -35.19 -1.14
C THR A 840 -46.69 -36.71 -1.25
N LEU A 841 -47.46 -37.32 -0.36
CA LEU A 841 -47.80 -38.75 -0.40
C LEU A 841 -49.30 -38.91 -0.63
N THR A 842 -49.69 -39.56 -1.72
CA THR A 842 -51.09 -39.93 -1.99
C THR A 842 -51.30 -41.38 -1.63
N VAL A 843 -52.20 -41.66 -0.69
CA VAL A 843 -52.61 -43.01 -0.32
C VAL A 843 -53.95 -43.33 -0.99
N THR A 844 -53.97 -44.32 -1.87
CA THR A 844 -55.18 -44.78 -2.58
C THR A 844 -55.76 -46.03 -1.93
N LEU A 845 -57.04 -46.32 -2.16
CA LEU A 845 -57.70 -47.54 -1.70
C LEU A 845 -57.01 -48.82 -2.20
#